data_AF-A0A434L9A0-F1
#
_entry.id   AF-A0A434L9A0-F1
#
_cell.length_a   1.000
_cell.length_b   1.000
_cell.length_c   1.000
_cell.angle_alpha   90.00
_cell.angle_beta   90.00
_cell.angle_gamma   90.00
#
_symmetry.space_group_name_H-M   'P 1'
#
loop_
_entity.id
_entity.type
_entity.pdbx_description
1 polymer ?
#
loop_
_entity_poly.entity_id
_entity_poly.type
_entity_poly.pdbx_seq_one_letter_code
_entity_poly.pdbx_strand_id
1 'polypeptide(L)'
;SKDQNIALMRQFVLEQVLSRGQVADWVYHDETSPGGADSFHLGERQDGIGARNPHVHLMTTLRPLTENGFGPKKVAVIGQDGQVLRNEAGKIVYRLWSGEKAEFLEQRNGWLDLQNQHLALAGFEIRVDGRSYAERGIDLVATTHIGVATKAIDRKGEKAGWSPKLERIELFEERRAENRKRILRRPEIVLDVVSSEKSVFTERDVAKVLHRYIDDAGAFRNLMARILESPKLLRIERESVDFATGERMPARYTTRALIRLEAGMARRAIWLSERSSHGVREKVLERVFAGHERLSAEQRTAIEHVAQPGAIAAVVGRAGAGKTTMMKAVREAWELAGYRVVGGALAGKAAEGLEKEAGIRSRTLASWELRWNEGRDRLDASTVFVLDEAGMVASKQMALFVEAAVKAGAKLVLVGDPEQLQPIEAGAAFRAIIERIGYAELETIYRQREDWMRAASLDLARGRIAEAVSAYRQQGRVLGSVLKAEAVAGLIADWDRDYDPAKSSLILAHLRRDVRMLNMMAREKLVERGLVGEGHAFRTEDGVRHFDAGDQIVFLKNDGALGVKNGMIGKVIEVAPNRIVAAIGEGDHRRQVTVDQQLYRNLDHGYATTIHKAQGATVDRVKVLASLSLDRHLTYV
;
A
#
# COMPACT_ATOMS: atom_id res chain seq x y z
N SER A 1 6.79 -15.39 0.57
CA SER A 1 7.42 -16.70 0.36
C SER A 1 8.86 -16.48 -0.08
N LYS A 2 9.69 -17.53 -0.14
CA LYS A 2 11.03 -17.48 -0.76
C LYS A 2 11.01 -16.83 -2.15
N ASP A 3 10.12 -17.30 -3.01
CA ASP A 3 10.01 -16.80 -4.39
C ASP A 3 9.66 -15.32 -4.45
N GLN A 4 8.73 -14.86 -3.61
CA GLN A 4 8.36 -13.44 -3.52
C GLN A 4 9.53 -12.55 -3.05
N ASN A 5 10.35 -13.04 -2.12
CA ASN A 5 11.54 -12.31 -1.66
C ASN A 5 12.64 -12.25 -2.74
N ILE A 6 12.81 -13.34 -3.49
CA ILE A 6 13.71 -13.40 -4.66
C ILE A 6 13.20 -12.47 -5.77
N ALA A 7 11.89 -12.42 -5.99
CA ALA A 7 11.24 -11.55 -6.98
C ALA A 7 11.44 -10.06 -6.65
N LEU A 8 11.25 -9.68 -5.38
CA LEU A 8 11.59 -8.34 -4.87
C LEU A 8 13.05 -7.99 -5.20
N MET A 9 13.96 -8.91 -4.91
CA MET A 9 15.38 -8.67 -5.14
C MET A 9 15.74 -8.54 -6.62
N ARG A 10 15.21 -9.41 -7.49
CA ARG A 10 15.40 -9.32 -8.94
C ARG A 10 14.89 -8.00 -9.49
N GLN A 11 13.72 -7.58 -9.04
CA GLN A 11 13.14 -6.30 -9.45
C GLN A 11 14.03 -5.14 -9.03
N PHE A 12 14.53 -5.16 -7.79
CA PHE A 12 15.47 -4.15 -7.31
C PHE A 12 16.77 -4.13 -8.14
N VAL A 13 17.39 -5.30 -8.39
CA VAL A 13 18.59 -5.38 -9.24
C VAL A 13 18.34 -4.80 -10.62
N LEU A 14 17.23 -5.15 -11.27
CA LEU A 14 16.92 -4.66 -12.61
C LEU A 14 16.71 -3.15 -12.63
N GLU A 15 15.85 -2.62 -11.75
CA GLU A 15 15.43 -1.22 -11.78
C GLU A 15 16.42 -0.25 -11.18
N GLN A 16 17.21 -0.71 -10.21
CA GLN A 16 18.04 0.17 -9.37
C GLN A 16 19.54 -0.09 -9.52
N VAL A 17 19.95 -1.25 -10.06
CA VAL A 17 21.38 -1.59 -10.25
C VAL A 17 21.72 -1.60 -11.75
N LEU A 18 21.07 -2.49 -12.52
CA LEU A 18 21.38 -2.68 -13.94
C LEU A 18 21.03 -1.46 -14.80
N SER A 19 19.91 -0.78 -14.50
CA SER A 19 19.50 0.47 -15.16
C SER A 19 20.54 1.60 -15.05
N ARG A 20 21.43 1.54 -14.04
CA ARG A 20 22.53 2.48 -13.81
C ARG A 20 23.84 2.04 -14.48
N GLY A 21 23.81 0.96 -15.27
CA GLY A 21 24.99 0.37 -15.92
C GLY A 21 25.88 -0.44 -14.99
N GLN A 22 25.43 -0.74 -13.76
CA GLN A 22 26.18 -1.55 -12.79
C GLN A 22 25.97 -3.04 -13.05
N VAL A 23 26.99 -3.85 -12.75
CA VAL A 23 26.86 -5.31 -12.66
C VAL A 23 26.46 -5.68 -11.23
N ALA A 24 25.60 -6.69 -11.09
CA ALA A 24 25.07 -7.17 -9.82
C ALA A 24 25.34 -8.67 -9.65
N ASP A 25 25.86 -9.05 -8.49
CA ASP A 25 25.91 -10.44 -8.01
C ASP A 25 25.19 -10.52 -6.67
N TRP A 26 24.30 -11.49 -6.47
CA TRP A 26 23.49 -11.55 -5.26
C TRP A 26 23.02 -12.95 -4.88
N VAL A 27 22.86 -13.15 -3.58
CA VAL A 27 22.45 -14.43 -2.96
C VAL A 27 21.35 -14.18 -1.95
N TYR A 28 20.24 -14.91 -2.08
CA TYR A 28 19.14 -14.92 -1.12
C TYR A 28 19.26 -16.10 -0.15
N HIS A 29 19.17 -15.81 1.14
CA HIS A 29 19.15 -16.80 2.21
C HIS A 29 17.73 -16.93 2.78
N ASP A 30 17.18 -18.14 2.68
CA ASP A 30 15.93 -18.54 3.32
C ASP A 30 16.26 -19.43 4.51
N GLU A 31 16.34 -18.85 5.70
CA GLU A 31 16.78 -19.58 6.90
C GLU A 31 15.66 -20.49 7.50
N THR A 32 14.66 -20.89 6.71
CA THR A 32 13.56 -21.79 7.09
C THR A 32 13.90 -23.29 6.95
N SER A 33 15.11 -23.65 6.51
CA SER A 33 15.47 -25.06 6.26
C SER A 33 15.64 -25.86 7.57
N PRO A 34 15.00 -27.05 7.70
CA PRO A 34 15.11 -27.92 8.89
C PRO A 34 16.50 -28.57 9.10
N GLY A 35 17.42 -28.45 8.14
CA GLY A 35 18.74 -29.10 8.21
C GLY A 35 19.84 -28.22 7.65
N GLY A 36 20.76 -27.81 8.52
CA GLY A 36 22.00 -27.09 8.19
C GLY A 36 22.12 -25.75 8.93
N ALA A 37 23.05 -25.53 9.85
CA ALA A 37 23.99 -26.40 10.54
C ALA A 37 23.99 -26.04 12.04
N ASP A 38 24.21 -27.06 12.87
CA ASP A 38 24.42 -27.06 14.32
C ASP A 38 23.18 -26.86 15.21
N SER A 39 22.50 -27.99 15.39
CA SER A 39 21.91 -28.46 16.65
C SER A 39 22.76 -28.11 17.87
N PHE A 40 22.33 -27.20 18.76
CA PHE A 40 22.75 -27.16 20.18
C PHE A 40 21.83 -26.24 21.01
N HIS A 41 20.67 -26.78 21.42
CA HIS A 41 20.18 -26.86 22.82
C HIS A 41 18.66 -27.07 22.87
N LEU A 42 18.27 -28.22 23.44
CA LEU A 42 16.94 -28.54 23.93
C LEU A 42 16.67 -27.69 25.19
N GLY A 43 15.77 -26.72 25.06
CA GLY A 43 15.27 -25.88 26.14
C GLY A 43 14.17 -25.01 25.55
N GLU A 44 12.93 -25.30 25.93
CA GLU A 44 11.70 -24.68 25.44
C GLU A 44 11.80 -23.14 25.43
N ARG A 45 11.81 -22.55 24.23
CA ARG A 45 11.46 -21.13 24.05
C ARG A 45 10.02 -21.06 23.56
N GLN A 46 9.11 -20.97 24.52
CA GLN A 46 7.69 -20.76 24.27
C GLN A 46 7.39 -19.27 24.06
N ASP A 47 8.07 -18.61 23.12
CA ASP A 47 7.78 -17.24 22.70
C ASP A 47 8.23 -17.06 21.25
N GLY A 48 7.31 -16.69 20.36
CA GLY A 48 7.47 -16.61 18.90
C GLY A 48 8.43 -15.54 18.36
N ILE A 49 9.61 -15.38 18.95
CA ILE A 49 10.66 -14.41 18.57
C ILE A 49 11.96 -15.17 18.24
N GLY A 50 11.82 -16.22 17.43
CA GLY A 50 12.93 -17.01 16.87
C GLY A 50 12.76 -17.31 15.39
N ALA A 51 11.85 -16.62 14.69
CA ALA A 51 11.70 -16.75 13.24
C ALA A 51 12.91 -16.11 12.55
N ARG A 52 13.82 -16.97 12.07
CA ARG A 52 14.98 -16.63 11.26
C ARG A 52 14.57 -15.76 10.07
N ASN A 53 15.23 -14.62 9.89
CA ASN A 53 14.78 -13.55 8.99
C ASN A 53 15.39 -13.74 7.58
N PRO A 54 14.58 -13.84 6.51
CA PRO A 54 15.11 -13.94 5.15
C PRO A 54 15.93 -12.69 4.79
N HIS A 55 17.10 -12.88 4.18
CA HIS A 55 18.01 -11.78 3.84
C HIS A 55 18.74 -12.02 2.51
N VAL A 56 19.28 -10.94 1.94
CA VAL A 56 20.04 -10.96 0.68
C VAL A 56 21.42 -10.34 0.87
N HIS A 57 22.44 -10.96 0.28
CA HIS A 57 23.71 -10.32 -0.01
C HIS A 57 23.72 -9.84 -1.45
N LEU A 58 24.02 -8.56 -1.69
CA LEU A 58 24.15 -7.96 -3.03
C LEU A 58 25.54 -7.30 -3.14
N MET A 59 26.28 -7.67 -4.17
CA MET A 59 27.52 -7.06 -4.60
C MET A 59 27.30 -6.32 -5.92
N THR A 60 27.84 -5.09 -6.02
CA THR A 60 27.76 -4.29 -7.24
C THR A 60 29.11 -3.73 -7.63
N THR A 61 29.28 -3.44 -8.92
CA THR A 61 30.50 -2.82 -9.44
C THR A 61 30.56 -1.34 -9.08
N LEU A 62 31.76 -0.87 -8.69
CA LEU A 62 32.03 0.56 -8.41
C LEU A 62 32.68 1.29 -9.58
N ARG A 63 32.85 0.61 -10.72
CA ARG A 63 33.53 1.07 -11.93
C ARG A 63 32.71 0.68 -13.16
N PRO A 64 32.68 1.51 -14.22
CA PRO A 64 31.99 1.18 -15.46
C PRO A 64 32.63 -0.04 -16.11
N LEU A 65 31.82 -0.93 -16.68
CA LEU A 65 32.30 -1.96 -17.58
C LEU A 65 32.49 -1.36 -18.97
N THR A 66 33.69 -1.47 -19.52
CA THR A 66 34.07 -1.00 -20.86
C THR A 66 34.55 -2.19 -21.70
N GLU A 67 34.75 -1.99 -23.00
CA GLU A 67 35.27 -3.03 -23.92
C GLU A 67 36.62 -3.61 -23.44
N ASN A 68 37.40 -2.82 -22.70
CA ASN A 68 38.70 -3.21 -22.14
C ASN A 68 38.63 -3.63 -20.66
N GLY A 69 37.43 -3.90 -20.12
CA GLY A 69 37.22 -4.25 -18.71
C GLY A 69 36.78 -3.06 -17.84
N PHE A 70 37.07 -3.09 -16.53
CA PHE A 70 36.59 -2.06 -15.60
C PHE A 70 37.33 -0.73 -15.76
N GLY A 71 36.61 0.31 -16.16
CA GLY A 71 37.10 1.68 -16.30
C GLY A 71 37.35 2.41 -14.97
N PRO A 72 37.60 3.73 -15.00
CA PRO A 72 37.97 4.48 -13.81
C PRO A 72 36.80 4.68 -12.84
N LYS A 73 37.10 4.72 -11.54
CA LYS A 73 36.11 4.97 -10.47
C LYS A 73 35.51 6.38 -10.53
N LYS A 74 36.29 7.34 -11.03
CA LYS A 74 35.87 8.72 -11.28
C LYS A 74 35.73 8.95 -12.78
N VAL A 75 34.58 9.46 -13.20
CA VAL A 75 34.27 9.76 -14.60
C VAL A 75 34.02 11.26 -14.76
N ALA A 76 34.37 11.79 -15.93
CA ALA A 76 34.13 13.19 -16.25
C ALA A 76 32.62 13.46 -16.33
N VAL A 77 32.18 14.59 -15.77
CA VAL A 77 30.78 15.03 -15.88
C VAL A 77 30.55 15.55 -17.30
N ILE A 78 29.46 15.11 -17.93
CA ILE A 78 29.06 15.57 -19.26
C ILE A 78 27.88 16.54 -19.10
N GLY A 79 28.00 17.73 -19.70
CA GLY A 79 26.98 18.77 -19.73
C GLY A 79 25.80 18.42 -20.64
N GLN A 80 24.73 19.23 -20.59
CA GLN A 80 23.53 19.02 -21.43
C GLN A 80 23.82 19.17 -22.94
N ASP A 81 24.92 19.83 -23.27
CA ASP A 81 25.47 20.01 -24.61
C ASP A 81 26.32 18.82 -25.09
N GLY A 82 26.46 17.76 -24.27
CA GLY A 82 27.29 16.60 -24.57
C GLY A 82 28.79 16.83 -24.39
N GLN A 83 29.22 18.00 -23.90
CA GLN A 83 30.63 18.31 -23.68
C GLN A 83 31.06 18.04 -22.23
N VAL A 84 32.37 17.85 -22.02
CA VAL A 84 32.93 17.65 -20.68
C VAL A 84 32.81 18.94 -19.86
N LEU A 85 32.13 18.86 -18.73
CA LEU A 85 31.95 19.97 -17.82
C LEU A 85 33.30 20.40 -17.23
N ARG A 86 33.59 21.70 -17.33
CA ARG A 86 34.78 22.33 -16.73
C ARG A 86 34.35 23.37 -15.70
N ASN A 87 35.13 23.52 -14.64
CA ASN A 87 34.90 24.57 -13.65
C ASN A 87 35.43 25.94 -14.15
N GLU A 88 35.21 27.01 -13.38
CA GLU A 88 35.64 28.37 -13.71
C GLU A 88 37.16 28.51 -13.93
N ALA A 89 37.96 27.58 -13.40
CA ALA A 89 39.40 27.50 -13.60
C ALA A 89 39.81 26.62 -14.80
N GLY A 90 38.87 26.20 -15.65
CA GLY A 90 39.10 25.38 -16.84
C GLY A 90 39.40 23.90 -16.57
N LYS A 91 39.32 23.42 -15.32
CA LYS A 91 39.58 22.01 -14.96
C LYS A 91 38.34 21.15 -15.14
N ILE A 92 38.53 19.91 -15.59
CA ILE A 92 37.45 18.92 -15.76
C ILE A 92 36.83 18.59 -14.40
N VAL A 93 35.50 18.59 -14.35
CA VAL A 93 34.73 18.14 -13.19
C VAL A 93 34.54 16.63 -13.26
N TYR A 94 34.86 15.93 -12.18
CA TYR A 94 34.72 14.48 -12.06
C TYR A 94 33.70 14.11 -10.99
N ARG A 95 32.99 13.00 -11.19
CA ARG A 95 32.09 12.39 -10.21
C ARG A 95 32.39 10.91 -10.02
N LEU A 96 31.93 10.32 -8.92
CA LEU A 96 31.94 8.86 -8.78
C LEU A 96 30.98 8.23 -9.79
N TRP A 97 31.47 7.25 -10.55
CA TRP A 97 30.63 6.58 -11.55
C TRP A 97 29.44 5.84 -10.92
N SER A 98 29.66 5.17 -9.79
CA SER A 98 28.63 4.43 -9.05
C SER A 98 27.56 5.32 -8.41
N GLY A 99 27.67 6.65 -8.56
CA GLY A 99 26.81 7.63 -7.91
C GLY A 99 27.40 8.13 -6.59
N GLU A 100 26.90 9.28 -6.15
CA GLU A 100 27.22 9.87 -4.86
C GLU A 100 26.08 9.59 -3.86
N LYS A 101 26.09 10.30 -2.73
CA LYS A 101 25.12 10.09 -1.64
C LYS A 101 23.67 10.25 -2.13
N ALA A 102 23.41 11.20 -3.03
CA ALA A 102 22.06 11.45 -3.54
C ALA A 102 21.53 10.26 -4.36
N GLU A 103 22.33 9.74 -5.28
CA GLU A 103 21.97 8.57 -6.08
C GLU A 103 21.84 7.31 -5.22
N PHE A 104 22.68 7.15 -4.18
CA PHE A 104 22.51 6.05 -3.23
C PHE A 104 21.19 6.15 -2.45
N LEU A 105 20.80 7.35 -2.02
CA LEU A 105 19.54 7.57 -1.32
C LEU A 105 18.33 7.33 -2.24
N GLU A 106 18.42 7.71 -3.51
CA GLU A 106 17.44 7.37 -4.53
C GLU A 106 17.31 5.84 -4.68
N GLN A 107 18.44 5.13 -4.79
CA GLN A 107 18.47 3.67 -4.85
C GLN A 107 17.83 3.03 -3.61
N ARG A 108 18.16 3.53 -2.41
CA ARG A 108 17.58 3.09 -1.13
C ARG A 108 16.07 3.33 -1.10
N ASN A 109 15.60 4.50 -1.52
CA ASN A 109 14.17 4.80 -1.55
C ASN A 109 13.46 3.91 -2.58
N GLY A 110 14.09 3.64 -3.73
CA GLY A 110 13.63 2.63 -4.69
C GLY A 110 13.48 1.24 -4.07
N TRP A 111 14.44 0.79 -3.24
CA TRP A 111 14.28 -0.46 -2.48
C TRP A 111 13.06 -0.42 -1.56
N LEU A 112 12.86 0.66 -0.83
CA LEU A 112 11.76 0.80 0.14
C LEU A 112 10.40 0.84 -0.55
N ASP A 113 10.29 1.58 -1.64
CA ASP A 113 9.09 1.64 -2.48
C ASP A 113 8.77 0.27 -3.06
N LEU A 114 9.78 -0.43 -3.57
CA LEU A 114 9.64 -1.80 -4.05
C LEU A 114 9.26 -2.75 -2.93
N GLN A 115 9.89 -2.68 -1.77
CA GLN A 115 9.56 -3.51 -0.62
C GLN A 115 8.12 -3.28 -0.17
N ASN A 116 7.68 -2.02 -0.08
CA ASN A 116 6.30 -1.65 0.25
C ASN A 116 5.31 -2.08 -0.82
N GLN A 117 5.68 -1.95 -2.08
CA GLN A 117 4.90 -2.49 -3.19
C GLN A 117 4.80 -4.01 -3.06
N HIS A 118 5.89 -4.71 -2.73
CA HIS A 118 5.98 -6.16 -2.53
C HIS A 118 5.21 -6.64 -1.29
N LEU A 119 5.16 -5.86 -0.21
CA LEU A 119 4.31 -6.09 0.97
C LEU A 119 2.84 -5.86 0.64
N ALA A 120 2.55 -4.76 -0.07
CA ALA A 120 1.33 -4.49 -0.84
C ALA A 120 0.83 -5.75 -1.60
N LEU A 121 1.74 -6.19 -2.47
CA LEU A 121 1.73 -7.39 -3.30
C LEU A 121 1.95 -8.69 -2.51
N ALA A 122 1.97 -8.68 -1.19
CA ALA A 122 1.89 -9.87 -0.37
C ALA A 122 0.65 -9.82 0.54
N GLY A 123 -0.18 -8.77 0.42
CA GLY A 123 -1.44 -8.62 1.16
C GLY A 123 -1.19 -8.25 2.62
N PHE A 124 -0.01 -7.71 2.89
CA PHE A 124 0.31 -7.18 4.20
C PHE A 124 -0.14 -5.74 4.26
N GLU A 125 -0.96 -5.44 5.25
CA GLU A 125 -1.29 -4.06 5.63
C GLU A 125 -0.07 -3.33 6.20
N ILE A 126 1.04 -4.02 6.50
CA ILE A 126 2.26 -3.35 6.98
C ILE A 126 3.02 -2.66 5.85
N ARG A 127 3.58 -1.50 6.18
CA ARG A 127 4.54 -0.76 5.35
C ARG A 127 5.83 -0.53 6.11
N VAL A 128 6.94 -0.58 5.38
CA VAL A 128 8.27 -0.17 5.81
C VAL A 128 8.40 1.33 5.59
N ASP A 129 8.45 2.08 6.68
CA ASP A 129 8.81 3.49 6.65
C ASP A 129 10.33 3.62 6.48
N GLY A 130 10.74 4.14 5.32
CA GLY A 130 12.13 4.35 4.95
C GLY A 130 12.82 5.53 5.64
N ARG A 131 12.03 6.38 6.31
CA ARG A 131 12.54 7.52 7.06
C ARG A 131 13.30 7.02 8.29
N SER A 132 14.45 7.62 8.53
CA SER A 132 15.21 7.46 9.76
C SER A 132 14.36 7.83 10.97
N TYR A 133 14.74 7.34 12.15
CA TYR A 133 14.12 7.78 13.40
C TYR A 133 14.16 9.31 13.53
N ALA A 134 15.25 9.97 13.14
CA ALA A 134 15.35 11.43 13.14
C ALA A 134 14.31 12.11 12.23
N GLU A 135 14.16 11.64 10.98
CA GLU A 135 13.13 12.15 10.04
C GLU A 135 11.69 11.90 10.53
N ARG A 136 11.50 10.84 11.34
CA ARG A 136 10.22 10.53 12.01
C ARG A 136 10.03 11.28 13.34
N GLY A 137 11.03 12.02 13.81
CA GLY A 137 11.02 12.69 15.11
C GLY A 137 11.16 11.76 16.32
N ILE A 138 11.65 10.54 16.12
CA ILE A 138 11.90 9.53 17.16
C ILE A 138 13.35 9.66 17.64
N ASP A 139 13.55 9.89 18.94
CA ASP A 139 14.88 10.04 19.55
C ASP A 139 15.54 8.69 19.83
N LEU A 140 15.73 7.90 18.78
CA LEU A 140 16.49 6.66 18.81
C LEU A 140 17.57 6.70 17.74
N VAL A 141 18.73 6.14 18.05
CA VAL A 141 19.77 5.86 17.07
C VAL A 141 19.40 4.57 16.34
N ALA A 142 19.43 4.60 15.00
CA ALA A 142 19.21 3.42 14.20
C ALA A 142 20.27 2.35 14.54
N THR A 143 19.85 1.18 15.03
CA THR A 143 20.76 0.07 15.30
C THR A 143 21.13 -0.66 14.00
N THR A 144 22.36 -1.14 13.91
CA THR A 144 22.81 -2.00 12.81
C THR A 144 22.27 -3.42 13.03
N HIS A 145 21.66 -4.03 12.02
CA HIS A 145 21.22 -5.43 12.16
C HIS A 145 22.44 -6.34 12.35
N ILE A 146 22.51 -7.04 13.49
CA ILE A 146 23.47 -8.15 13.69
C ILE A 146 22.81 -9.43 13.18
N GLY A 147 23.35 -10.01 12.12
CA GLY A 147 22.91 -11.31 11.61
C GLY A 147 23.25 -12.46 12.56
N VAL A 148 22.51 -13.57 12.44
CA VAL A 148 22.69 -14.79 13.27
C VAL A 148 24.12 -15.33 13.15
N ALA A 149 24.71 -15.27 11.95
CA ALA A 149 26.10 -15.68 11.69
C ALA A 149 27.13 -14.87 12.49
N THR A 150 26.95 -13.56 12.63
CA THR A 150 27.86 -12.68 13.40
C THR A 150 27.83 -13.01 14.89
N LYS A 151 26.65 -13.31 15.46
CA LYS A 151 26.51 -13.79 16.86
C LYS A 151 27.04 -15.21 17.06
N ALA A 152 26.95 -16.07 16.03
CA ALA A 152 27.47 -17.43 16.08
C ALA A 152 29.01 -17.46 16.04
N ILE A 153 29.63 -16.58 15.24
CA ILE A 153 31.09 -16.39 15.19
C ILE A 153 31.61 -15.88 16.54
N ASP A 154 30.92 -14.91 17.14
CA ASP A 154 31.25 -14.36 18.46
C ASP A 154 31.24 -15.45 19.56
N ARG A 155 30.16 -16.25 19.63
CA ARG A 155 30.06 -17.40 20.54
C ARG A 155 31.11 -18.49 20.30
N LYS A 156 31.48 -18.75 19.03
CA LYS A 156 32.53 -19.72 18.69
C LYS A 156 33.92 -19.16 19.06
N GLY A 157 34.13 -17.85 18.94
CA GLY A 157 35.34 -17.15 19.37
C GLY A 157 35.55 -17.19 20.89
N GLU A 158 34.53 -16.88 21.69
CA GLU A 158 34.59 -16.95 23.15
C GLU A 158 34.97 -18.36 23.66
N LYS A 159 34.43 -19.41 23.03
CA LYS A 159 34.76 -20.81 23.36
C LYS A 159 36.18 -21.23 22.96
N ALA A 160 36.80 -20.55 21.99
CA ALA A 160 38.12 -20.87 21.45
C ALA A 160 39.22 -19.94 21.98
N GLY A 161 38.91 -19.03 22.91
CA GLY A 161 39.88 -18.06 23.46
C GLY A 161 40.32 -16.99 22.46
N TRP A 162 39.57 -16.77 21.38
CA TRP A 162 39.83 -15.74 20.38
C TRP A 162 38.62 -14.81 20.26
N SER A 163 38.76 -13.54 20.63
CA SER A 163 37.73 -12.53 20.36
C SER A 163 38.02 -11.88 19.01
N PRO A 164 37.33 -12.27 17.90
CA PRO A 164 37.31 -11.41 16.74
C PRO A 164 36.62 -10.11 17.17
N LYS A 165 37.36 -8.99 17.20
CA LYS A 165 36.77 -7.65 17.36
C LYS A 165 35.88 -7.36 16.16
N LEU A 166 34.65 -7.86 16.21
CA LEU A 166 33.64 -7.55 15.23
C LEU A 166 33.11 -6.16 15.62
N GLU A 167 33.74 -5.10 15.10
CA GLU A 167 33.33 -3.69 15.28
C GLU A 167 31.81 -3.49 15.14
N ARG A 168 31.13 -4.34 14.35
CA ARG A 168 29.67 -4.33 14.18
C ARG A 168 28.87 -4.76 15.42
N ILE A 169 29.36 -5.71 16.21
CA ILE A 169 28.73 -6.13 17.47
C ILE A 169 28.93 -5.04 18.52
N GLU A 170 30.16 -4.54 18.66
CA GLU A 170 30.50 -3.43 19.55
C GLU A 170 29.65 -2.19 19.22
N LEU A 171 29.56 -1.81 17.94
CA LEU A 171 28.73 -0.68 17.49
C LEU A 171 27.22 -0.91 17.70
N PHE A 172 26.73 -2.13 17.54
CA PHE A 172 25.33 -2.44 17.82
C PHE A 172 25.03 -2.38 19.32
N GLU A 173 25.87 -2.98 20.16
CA GLU A 173 25.71 -2.91 21.61
C GLU A 173 25.91 -1.48 22.11
N GLU A 174 26.81 -0.70 21.51
CA GLU A 174 26.97 0.74 21.78
C GLU A 174 25.69 1.50 21.42
N ARG A 175 25.12 1.30 20.22
CA ARG A 175 23.85 1.95 19.81
C ARG A 175 22.66 1.47 20.62
N ARG A 176 22.62 0.20 21.00
CA ARG A 176 21.59 -0.38 21.87
C ARG A 176 21.70 0.15 23.29
N ALA A 177 22.92 0.28 23.82
CA ALA A 177 23.21 0.90 25.10
C ALA A 177 22.88 2.40 25.09
N GLU A 178 23.17 3.09 23.99
CA GLU A 178 22.79 4.49 23.79
C GLU A 178 21.26 4.64 23.77
N ASN A 179 20.55 3.81 22.99
CA ASN A 179 19.09 3.79 23.00
C ASN A 179 18.52 3.43 24.38
N ARG A 180 19.15 2.50 25.10
CA ARG A 180 18.81 2.15 26.49
C ARG A 180 18.99 3.37 27.40
N LYS A 181 20.10 4.10 27.30
CA LYS A 181 20.33 5.34 28.05
C LYS A 181 19.28 6.40 27.72
N ARG A 182 18.94 6.59 26.44
CA ARG A 182 17.89 7.50 25.99
C ARG A 182 16.52 7.12 26.55
N ILE A 183 16.14 5.85 26.49
CA ILE A 183 14.87 5.34 27.03
C ILE A 183 14.83 5.46 28.57
N LEU A 184 15.93 5.16 29.26
CA LEU A 184 16.02 5.34 30.72
C LEU A 184 15.82 6.80 31.13
N ARG A 185 16.42 7.73 30.36
CA ARG A 185 16.29 9.17 30.54
C ARG A 185 14.89 9.69 30.18
N ARG A 186 14.32 9.21 29.07
CA ARG A 186 13.02 9.61 28.52
C ARG A 186 12.24 8.37 28.04
N PRO A 187 11.49 7.71 28.93
CA PRO A 187 10.74 6.50 28.58
C PRO A 187 9.69 6.72 27.49
N GLU A 188 9.21 7.96 27.32
CA GLU A 188 8.19 8.33 26.33
C GLU A 188 8.62 8.14 24.87
N ILE A 189 9.91 7.94 24.60
CA ILE A 189 10.40 7.57 23.27
C ILE A 189 9.70 6.29 22.77
N VAL A 190 9.34 5.38 23.68
CA VAL A 190 8.57 4.18 23.36
C VAL A 190 7.17 4.54 22.83
N LEU A 191 6.53 5.57 23.39
CA LEU A 191 5.24 6.06 22.92
C LEU A 191 5.35 6.68 21.52
N ASP A 192 6.45 7.37 21.22
CA ASP A 192 6.72 7.95 19.90
C ASP A 192 6.80 6.85 18.82
N VAL A 193 7.38 5.68 19.15
CA VAL A 193 7.42 4.51 18.27
C VAL A 193 6.03 3.89 18.09
N VAL A 194 5.35 3.53 19.18
CA VAL A 194 4.04 2.83 19.10
C VAL A 194 2.99 3.70 18.39
N SER A 195 2.95 4.99 18.72
CA SER A 195 2.00 5.96 18.12
C SER A 195 2.33 6.36 16.68
N SER A 196 3.45 5.88 16.13
CA SER A 196 3.72 5.97 14.70
C SER A 196 3.05 4.86 13.90
N GLU A 197 2.73 3.74 14.54
CA GLU A 197 2.11 2.58 13.89
C GLU A 197 0.61 2.48 14.23
N LYS A 198 0.20 2.90 15.44
CA LYS A 198 -1.18 2.74 15.93
C LYS A 198 -1.73 4.03 16.57
N SER A 199 -2.98 4.38 16.27
CA SER A 199 -3.68 5.51 16.94
C SER A 199 -4.15 5.13 18.33
N VAL A 200 -4.58 3.88 18.45
CA VAL A 200 -5.04 3.26 19.68
C VAL A 200 -4.26 1.97 19.88
N PHE A 201 -3.65 1.83 21.05
CA PHE A 201 -2.77 0.71 21.37
C PHE A 201 -2.98 0.22 22.80
N THR A 202 -2.40 -0.95 23.09
CA THR A 202 -2.51 -1.63 24.38
C THR A 202 -1.17 -1.62 25.13
N GLU A 203 -1.20 -1.99 26.41
CA GLU A 203 0.05 -2.18 27.20
C GLU A 203 0.97 -3.21 26.56
N ARG A 204 0.39 -4.25 25.93
CA ARG A 204 1.15 -5.28 25.21
C ARG A 204 1.95 -4.71 24.04
N ASP A 205 1.43 -3.68 23.37
CA ASP A 205 2.14 -3.02 22.27
C ASP A 205 3.34 -2.20 22.78
N VAL A 206 3.16 -1.48 23.90
CA VAL A 206 4.24 -0.78 24.60
C VAL A 206 5.32 -1.76 25.06
N ALA A 207 4.91 -2.88 25.66
CA ALA A 207 5.79 -3.94 26.13
C ALA A 207 6.65 -4.52 25.01
N LYS A 208 6.04 -4.79 23.85
CA LYS A 208 6.75 -5.30 22.65
C LYS A 208 7.85 -4.37 22.17
N VAL A 209 7.67 -3.05 22.26
CA VAL A 209 8.70 -2.08 21.87
C VAL A 209 9.79 -1.98 22.93
N LEU A 210 9.41 -1.91 24.21
CA LEU A 210 10.36 -1.78 25.33
C LEU A 210 11.31 -2.98 25.41
N HIS A 211 10.80 -4.20 25.20
CA HIS A 211 11.57 -5.45 25.24
C HIS A 211 12.67 -5.52 24.16
N ARG A 212 12.60 -4.69 23.11
CA ARG A 212 13.67 -4.62 22.10
C ARG A 212 14.98 -4.07 22.68
N TYR A 213 14.90 -3.25 23.74
CA TYR A 213 16.04 -2.49 24.28
C TYR A 213 16.39 -2.83 25.74
N ILE A 214 15.43 -3.34 26.50
CA ILE A 214 15.56 -3.62 27.94
C ILE A 214 15.38 -5.12 28.20
N ASP A 215 16.45 -5.77 28.69
CA ASP A 215 16.45 -7.21 29.02
C ASP A 215 16.25 -7.48 30.52
N ASP A 216 16.52 -6.49 31.38
CA ASP A 216 16.39 -6.64 32.83
C ASP A 216 14.93 -6.51 33.27
N ALA A 217 14.42 -7.51 33.98
CA ALA A 217 13.03 -7.57 34.40
C ALA A 217 12.65 -6.45 35.38
N GLY A 218 13.58 -6.02 36.25
CA GLY A 218 13.35 -4.93 37.19
C GLY A 218 13.18 -3.59 36.48
N ALA A 219 14.15 -3.23 35.64
CA ALA A 219 14.15 -2.04 34.81
C ALA A 219 12.96 -2.03 33.84
N PHE A 220 12.61 -3.18 33.26
CA PHE A 220 11.45 -3.32 32.38
C PHE A 220 10.15 -2.96 33.11
N ARG A 221 9.90 -3.54 34.30
CA ARG A 221 8.71 -3.24 35.09
C ARG A 221 8.66 -1.77 35.51
N ASN A 222 9.79 -1.22 35.96
CA ASN A 222 9.88 0.20 36.35
C ASN A 222 9.59 1.13 35.17
N LEU A 223 10.21 0.88 34.00
CA LEU A 223 9.98 1.67 32.80
C LEU A 223 8.56 1.55 32.29
N MET A 224 7.97 0.35 32.35
CA MET A 224 6.56 0.16 32.00
C MET A 224 5.66 1.03 32.87
N ALA A 225 5.83 1.00 34.19
CA ALA A 225 5.08 1.85 35.12
C ALA A 225 5.25 3.35 34.79
N ARG A 226 6.49 3.80 34.60
CA ARG A 226 6.78 5.20 34.22
C ARG A 226 6.15 5.62 32.89
N ILE A 227 6.10 4.72 31.91
CA ILE A 227 5.46 5.00 30.61
C ILE A 227 3.94 5.09 30.76
N LEU A 228 3.34 4.16 31.51
CA LEU A 228 1.89 4.13 31.76
C LEU A 228 1.40 5.31 32.60
N GLU A 229 2.25 5.83 33.48
CA GLU A 229 2.00 7.04 34.28
C GLU A 229 2.41 8.34 33.55
N SER A 230 3.01 8.24 32.36
CA SER A 230 3.49 9.42 31.65
C SER A 230 2.33 10.36 31.33
N PRO A 231 2.48 11.69 31.57
CA PRO A 231 1.45 12.65 31.23
C PRO A 231 1.21 12.75 29.72
N LYS A 232 2.10 12.21 28.87
CA LYS A 232 1.91 12.14 27.42
C LYS A 232 0.95 11.04 27.00
N LEU A 233 0.78 10.00 27.83
CA LEU A 233 -0.15 8.91 27.59
C LEU A 233 -1.56 9.33 28.03
N LEU A 234 -2.56 8.91 27.28
CA LEU A 234 -3.95 9.07 27.61
C LEU A 234 -4.63 7.72 27.53
N ARG A 235 -5.22 7.27 28.65
CA ARG A 235 -6.10 6.10 28.65
C ARG A 235 -7.48 6.53 28.20
N ILE A 236 -7.94 5.97 27.09
CA ILE A 236 -9.26 6.25 26.51
C ILE A 236 -10.31 5.23 26.95
N GLU A 237 -9.88 4.01 27.26
CA GLU A 237 -10.77 2.93 27.71
C GLU A 237 -10.08 2.14 28.83
N ARG A 238 -10.85 1.80 29.87
CA ARG A 238 -10.36 0.93 30.94
C ARG A 238 -10.47 -0.52 30.52
N GLU A 239 -9.68 -1.38 31.16
CA GLU A 239 -9.88 -2.82 31.04
C GLU A 239 -11.31 -3.16 31.47
N SER A 240 -11.99 -3.98 30.68
CA SER A 240 -13.38 -4.37 30.89
C SER A 240 -13.58 -5.83 30.49
N VAL A 241 -14.77 -6.36 30.77
CA VAL A 241 -15.20 -7.68 30.31
C VAL A 241 -16.37 -7.46 29.37
N ASP A 242 -16.30 -8.01 28.17
CA ASP A 242 -17.45 -8.04 27.27
C ASP A 242 -18.52 -8.95 27.90
N PHE A 243 -19.69 -8.38 28.22
CA PHE A 243 -20.75 -9.11 28.91
C PHE A 243 -21.45 -10.16 28.03
N ALA A 244 -21.36 -10.05 26.71
CA ALA A 244 -21.95 -11.01 25.79
C ALA A 244 -21.02 -12.20 25.54
N THR A 245 -19.71 -11.98 25.48
CA THR A 245 -18.72 -13.03 25.18
C THR A 245 -17.94 -13.54 26.39
N GLY A 246 -17.94 -12.79 27.50
CA GLY A 246 -17.12 -13.05 28.69
C GLY A 246 -15.63 -12.74 28.50
N GLU A 247 -15.24 -12.18 27.35
CA GLU A 247 -13.83 -11.90 27.04
C GLU A 247 -13.31 -10.66 27.76
N ARG A 248 -12.08 -10.74 28.29
CA ARG A 248 -11.39 -9.57 28.86
C ARG A 248 -10.88 -8.67 27.74
N MET A 249 -11.38 -7.44 27.71
CA MET A 249 -10.93 -6.40 26.82
C MET A 249 -9.82 -5.58 27.48
N PRO A 250 -8.61 -5.52 26.91
CA PRO A 250 -7.50 -4.78 27.50
C PRO A 250 -7.77 -3.28 27.48
N ALA A 251 -7.19 -2.55 28.43
CA ALA A 251 -7.21 -1.10 28.44
C ALA A 251 -6.63 -0.54 27.13
N ARG A 252 -7.25 0.54 26.63
CA ARG A 252 -6.84 1.22 25.39
C ARG A 252 -6.24 2.58 25.67
N TYR A 253 -5.15 2.86 24.98
CA TYR A 253 -4.34 4.05 25.16
C TYR A 253 -4.09 4.75 23.83
N THR A 254 -3.87 6.06 23.92
CA THR A 254 -3.37 6.91 22.83
C THR A 254 -2.41 7.95 23.41
N THR A 255 -1.81 8.80 22.57
CA THR A 255 -0.95 9.89 23.04
C THR A 255 -1.68 11.23 22.97
N ARG A 256 -1.38 12.13 23.91
CA ARG A 256 -1.88 13.51 23.85
C ARG A 256 -1.47 14.23 22.57
N ALA A 257 -0.31 13.87 22.00
CA ALA A 257 0.16 14.42 20.74
C ALA A 257 -0.77 14.04 19.57
N LEU A 258 -1.18 12.76 19.48
CA LEU A 258 -2.15 12.31 18.48
C LEU A 258 -3.50 13.02 18.67
N ILE A 259 -4.03 13.08 19.90
CA ILE A 259 -5.28 13.81 20.17
C ILE A 259 -5.18 15.28 19.77
N ARG A 260 -4.07 15.95 20.04
CA ARG A 260 -3.86 17.35 19.61
C ARG A 260 -3.78 17.49 18.09
N LEU A 261 -3.14 16.53 17.42
CA LEU A 261 -3.05 16.49 15.96
C LEU A 261 -4.44 16.32 15.34
N GLU A 262 -5.22 15.34 15.80
CA GLU A 262 -6.57 15.08 15.33
C GLU A 262 -7.51 16.25 15.62
N ALA A 263 -7.46 16.81 16.83
CA ALA A 263 -8.23 18.00 17.19
C ALA A 263 -7.82 19.24 16.38
N GLY A 264 -6.52 19.39 16.09
CA GLY A 264 -6.00 20.48 15.27
C GLY A 264 -6.41 20.35 13.80
N MET A 265 -6.37 19.16 13.24
CA MET A 265 -6.87 18.84 11.90
C MET A 265 -8.36 19.15 11.81
N ALA A 266 -9.16 18.66 12.76
CA ALA A 266 -10.60 18.92 12.84
C ALA A 266 -10.92 20.42 12.89
N ARG A 267 -10.23 21.19 13.75
CA ARG A 267 -10.41 22.65 13.82
C ARG A 267 -10.05 23.36 12.52
N ARG A 268 -8.97 22.95 11.85
CA ARG A 268 -8.57 23.52 10.56
C ARG A 268 -9.57 23.19 9.46
N ALA A 269 -10.12 21.97 9.46
CA ALA A 269 -11.18 21.60 8.53
C ALA A 269 -12.43 22.46 8.72
N ILE A 270 -12.88 22.67 9.97
CA ILE A 270 -13.99 23.59 10.26
C ILE A 270 -13.65 25.01 9.75
N TRP A 271 -12.48 25.53 10.10
CA TRP A 271 -12.05 26.86 9.66
C TRP A 271 -12.02 27.01 8.13
N LEU A 272 -11.55 25.98 7.40
CA LEU A 272 -11.55 25.95 5.94
C LEU A 272 -12.99 25.93 5.38
N SER A 273 -13.91 25.23 6.03
CA SER A 273 -15.30 25.11 5.58
C SER A 273 -16.05 26.45 5.68
N GLU A 274 -15.67 27.29 6.63
CA GLU A 274 -16.23 28.63 6.84
C GLU A 274 -15.61 29.71 5.91
N ARG A 275 -14.65 29.35 5.04
CA ARG A 275 -14.03 30.33 4.13
C ARG A 275 -14.93 30.61 2.93
N SER A 276 -15.20 31.88 2.64
CA SER A 276 -15.91 32.29 1.42
C SER A 276 -14.98 32.37 0.19
N SER A 277 -14.39 31.25 -0.21
CA SER A 277 -13.47 31.18 -1.36
C SER A 277 -13.81 29.98 -2.26
N HIS A 278 -13.29 29.96 -3.49
CA HIS A 278 -13.43 28.82 -4.42
C HIS A 278 -14.87 28.43 -4.77
N GLY A 279 -15.79 29.39 -4.66
CA GLY A 279 -17.15 29.25 -5.15
C GLY A 279 -17.20 29.38 -6.66
N VAL A 280 -17.96 28.50 -7.32
CA VAL A 280 -18.24 28.60 -8.76
C VAL A 280 -19.57 29.33 -8.95
N ARG A 281 -19.63 30.25 -9.91
CA ARG A 281 -20.87 30.99 -10.20
C ARG A 281 -21.91 30.04 -10.79
N GLU A 282 -23.17 30.26 -10.43
CA GLU A 282 -24.31 29.46 -10.90
C GLU A 282 -24.36 29.32 -12.43
N LYS A 283 -24.15 30.42 -13.18
CA LYS A 283 -24.07 30.40 -14.65
C LYS A 283 -23.02 29.44 -15.21
N VAL A 284 -21.90 29.23 -14.50
CA VAL A 284 -20.87 28.28 -14.91
C VAL A 284 -21.33 26.85 -14.65
N LEU A 285 -22.00 26.60 -13.51
CA LEU A 285 -22.58 25.31 -13.19
C LEU A 285 -23.70 24.92 -14.17
N GLU A 286 -24.60 25.84 -14.51
CA GLU A 286 -25.64 25.63 -15.53
C GLU A 286 -25.05 25.21 -16.87
N ARG A 287 -23.97 25.89 -17.30
CA ARG A 287 -23.26 25.54 -18.54
C ARG A 287 -22.66 24.13 -18.48
N VAL A 288 -22.08 23.74 -17.35
CA VAL A 288 -21.54 22.39 -17.16
C VAL A 288 -22.67 21.37 -17.15
N PHE A 289 -23.77 21.61 -16.43
CA PHE A 289 -24.92 20.70 -16.41
C PHE A 289 -25.57 20.51 -17.77
N ALA A 290 -25.62 21.55 -18.60
CA ALA A 290 -26.07 21.44 -19.99
C ALA A 290 -25.16 20.54 -20.84
N GLY A 291 -23.86 20.47 -20.54
CA GLY A 291 -22.91 19.57 -21.22
C GLY A 291 -22.90 18.13 -20.70
N HIS A 292 -23.55 17.87 -19.56
CA HIS A 292 -23.55 16.57 -18.88
C HIS A 292 -24.98 16.09 -18.57
N GLU A 293 -25.76 15.81 -19.63
CA GLU A 293 -27.18 15.41 -19.52
C GLU A 293 -27.42 14.13 -18.69
N ARG A 294 -26.41 13.26 -18.56
CA ARG A 294 -26.49 11.97 -17.86
C ARG A 294 -26.23 12.02 -16.36
N LEU A 295 -25.95 13.20 -15.78
CA LEU A 295 -25.75 13.33 -14.34
C LEU A 295 -27.07 13.12 -13.58
N SER A 296 -27.04 12.25 -12.57
CA SER A 296 -28.17 12.03 -11.68
C SER A 296 -28.41 13.24 -10.76
N ALA A 297 -29.59 13.30 -10.14
CA ALA A 297 -29.93 14.38 -9.21
C ALA A 297 -28.94 14.47 -8.03
N GLU A 298 -28.61 13.34 -7.40
CA GLU A 298 -27.60 13.28 -6.31
C GLU A 298 -26.21 13.75 -6.77
N GLN A 299 -25.81 13.45 -8.01
CA GLN A 299 -24.53 13.89 -8.56
C GLN A 299 -24.53 15.40 -8.79
N ARG A 300 -25.64 15.97 -9.27
CA ARG A 300 -25.81 17.43 -9.40
C ARG A 300 -25.76 18.12 -8.04
N THR A 301 -26.49 17.62 -7.05
CA THR A 301 -26.43 18.13 -5.68
C THR A 301 -25.02 18.04 -5.10
N ALA A 302 -24.30 16.94 -5.37
CA ALA A 302 -22.92 16.81 -4.91
C ALA A 302 -21.97 17.80 -5.61
N ILE A 303 -22.14 18.05 -6.92
CA ILE A 303 -21.39 19.07 -7.67
C ILE A 303 -21.67 20.46 -7.11
N GLU A 304 -22.93 20.81 -6.89
CA GLU A 304 -23.31 22.07 -6.27
C GLU A 304 -22.67 22.23 -4.89
N HIS A 305 -22.73 21.20 -4.04
CA HIS A 305 -22.11 21.20 -2.72
C HIS A 305 -20.60 21.46 -2.78
N VAL A 306 -19.85 20.74 -3.62
CA VAL A 306 -18.40 20.97 -3.72
C VAL A 306 -18.04 22.28 -4.41
N ALA A 307 -18.92 22.80 -5.27
CA ALA A 307 -18.76 24.06 -5.97
C ALA A 307 -19.16 25.29 -5.14
N GLN A 308 -19.79 25.11 -3.98
CA GLN A 308 -20.10 26.19 -3.04
C GLN A 308 -18.82 26.84 -2.49
N PRO A 309 -18.91 28.12 -2.05
CA PRO A 309 -17.84 28.76 -1.29
C PRO A 309 -17.46 27.92 -0.07
N GLY A 310 -16.16 27.68 0.09
CA GLY A 310 -15.59 26.80 1.11
C GLY A 310 -14.22 26.33 0.66
N ALA A 311 -13.20 26.49 1.49
CA ALA A 311 -11.85 26.02 1.20
C ALA A 311 -11.65 24.53 1.55
N ILE A 312 -12.68 23.86 2.05
CA ILE A 312 -12.76 22.39 2.11
C ILE A 312 -14.18 21.93 1.79
N ALA A 313 -14.30 20.80 1.10
CA ALA A 313 -15.58 20.12 0.88
C ALA A 313 -15.35 18.60 0.89
N ALA A 314 -16.41 17.84 1.16
CA ALA A 314 -16.32 16.38 1.18
C ALA A 314 -17.47 15.73 0.42
N VAL A 315 -17.15 14.65 -0.28
CA VAL A 315 -18.13 13.76 -0.92
C VAL A 315 -17.91 12.34 -0.43
N VAL A 316 -18.97 11.78 0.16
CA VAL A 316 -19.04 10.37 0.51
C VAL A 316 -19.80 9.67 -0.59
N GLY A 317 -19.17 8.71 -1.26
CA GLY A 317 -19.84 7.94 -2.31
C GLY A 317 -19.54 6.46 -2.20
N ARG A 318 -20.60 5.67 -2.18
CA ARG A 318 -20.52 4.20 -2.15
C ARG A 318 -19.76 3.68 -3.37
N ALA A 319 -19.21 2.48 -3.25
CA ALA A 319 -18.53 1.84 -4.38
C ALA A 319 -19.47 1.75 -5.59
N GLY A 320 -19.07 2.33 -6.72
CA GLY A 320 -19.90 2.35 -7.94
C GLY A 320 -20.97 3.44 -8.00
N ALA A 321 -20.93 4.46 -7.14
CA ALA A 321 -21.88 5.59 -7.16
C ALA A 321 -21.56 6.71 -8.20
N GLY A 322 -20.59 6.48 -9.09
CA GLY A 322 -20.23 7.45 -10.14
C GLY A 322 -19.40 8.65 -9.68
N LYS A 323 -18.59 8.50 -8.61
CA LYS A 323 -17.71 9.55 -8.08
C LYS A 323 -16.82 10.18 -9.15
N THR A 324 -16.22 9.39 -10.03
CA THR A 324 -15.31 9.87 -11.09
C THR A 324 -16.04 10.65 -12.18
N THR A 325 -17.25 10.23 -12.56
CA THR A 325 -18.13 10.98 -13.47
C THR A 325 -18.48 12.35 -12.88
N MET A 326 -18.80 12.41 -11.59
CA MET A 326 -19.06 13.64 -10.86
C MET A 326 -17.81 14.54 -10.80
N MET A 327 -16.63 13.95 -10.50
CA MET A 327 -15.34 14.65 -10.49
C MET A 327 -14.98 15.27 -11.84
N LYS A 328 -15.32 14.62 -12.95
CA LYS A 328 -15.11 15.19 -14.30
C LYS A 328 -15.87 16.50 -14.49
N ALA A 329 -17.16 16.52 -14.15
CA ALA A 329 -18.01 17.69 -14.32
C ALA A 329 -17.57 18.84 -13.42
N VAL A 330 -17.27 18.58 -12.14
CA VAL A 330 -16.81 19.64 -11.24
C VAL A 330 -15.42 20.17 -11.60
N ARG A 331 -14.50 19.32 -12.10
CA ARG A 331 -13.21 19.77 -12.64
C ARG A 331 -13.42 20.83 -13.73
N GLU A 332 -14.31 20.56 -14.69
CA GLU A 332 -14.64 21.51 -15.76
C GLU A 332 -15.22 22.83 -15.20
N ALA A 333 -16.07 22.74 -14.18
CA ALA A 333 -16.62 23.91 -13.50
C ALA A 333 -15.53 24.78 -12.83
N TRP A 334 -14.57 24.16 -12.14
CA TRP A 334 -13.45 24.86 -11.51
C TRP A 334 -12.48 25.46 -12.53
N GLU A 335 -12.15 24.72 -13.59
CA GLU A 335 -11.28 25.21 -14.66
C GLU A 335 -11.91 26.41 -15.39
N LEU A 336 -13.22 26.36 -15.68
CA LEU A 336 -13.97 27.50 -16.24
C LEU A 336 -14.03 28.70 -15.30
N ALA A 337 -13.98 28.46 -13.98
CA ALA A 337 -13.89 29.51 -12.97
C ALA A 337 -12.45 30.04 -12.76
N GLY A 338 -11.45 29.50 -13.47
CA GLY A 338 -10.06 29.94 -13.43
C GLY A 338 -9.18 29.24 -12.39
N TYR A 339 -9.64 28.13 -11.81
CA TYR A 339 -8.85 27.36 -10.85
C TYR A 339 -8.01 26.28 -11.52
N ARG A 340 -6.82 26.03 -10.95
CA ARG A 340 -5.99 24.88 -11.27
C ARG A 340 -6.45 23.68 -10.45
N VAL A 341 -6.86 22.60 -11.11
CA VAL A 341 -7.29 21.36 -10.44
C VAL A 341 -6.19 20.32 -10.49
N VAL A 342 -5.80 19.79 -9.33
CA VAL A 342 -4.81 18.70 -9.19
C VAL A 342 -5.32 17.64 -8.23
N GLY A 343 -4.85 16.40 -8.41
CA GLY A 343 -5.33 15.25 -7.66
C GLY A 343 -4.26 14.51 -6.86
N GLY A 344 -4.69 13.86 -5.79
CA GLY A 344 -3.87 13.00 -4.96
C GLY A 344 -4.64 11.77 -4.50
N ALA A 345 -3.99 10.61 -4.43
CA ALA A 345 -4.56 9.42 -3.79
C ALA A 345 -3.47 8.63 -3.06
N LEU A 346 -3.86 7.76 -2.13
CA LEU A 346 -2.90 6.91 -1.40
C LEU A 346 -2.25 5.86 -2.33
N ALA A 347 -3.03 5.30 -3.26
CA ALA A 347 -2.58 4.27 -4.19
C ALA A 347 -2.41 4.81 -5.61
N GLY A 348 -1.37 4.34 -6.31
CA GLY A 348 -1.11 4.75 -7.70
C GLY A 348 -2.24 4.43 -8.68
N LYS A 349 -2.96 3.31 -8.47
CA LYS A 349 -4.14 2.92 -9.28
C LYS A 349 -5.29 3.92 -9.13
N ALA A 350 -5.54 4.39 -7.91
CA ALA A 350 -6.58 5.40 -7.65
C ALA A 350 -6.21 6.76 -8.26
N ALA A 351 -4.95 7.20 -8.10
CA ALA A 351 -4.47 8.44 -8.73
C ALA A 351 -4.61 8.37 -10.27
N GLU A 352 -4.26 7.24 -10.88
CA GLU A 352 -4.48 7.04 -12.31
C GLU A 352 -5.96 7.01 -12.70
N GLY A 353 -6.81 6.34 -11.92
CA GLY A 353 -8.25 6.30 -12.16
C GLY A 353 -8.82 7.72 -12.18
N LEU A 354 -8.43 8.55 -11.21
CA LEU A 354 -8.80 9.96 -11.15
C LEU A 354 -8.30 10.74 -12.38
N GLU A 355 -7.08 10.46 -12.86
CA GLU A 355 -6.53 11.11 -14.05
C GLU A 355 -7.22 10.66 -15.36
N LYS A 356 -7.47 9.37 -15.53
CA LYS A 356 -8.08 8.81 -16.74
C LYS A 356 -9.57 9.09 -16.85
N GLU A 357 -10.30 8.92 -15.76
CA GLU A 357 -11.77 8.99 -15.77
C GLU A 357 -12.27 10.42 -15.56
N ALA A 358 -11.62 11.19 -14.66
CA ALA A 358 -12.01 12.56 -14.35
C ALA A 358 -11.17 13.63 -15.07
N GLY A 359 -10.04 13.27 -15.68
CA GLY A 359 -9.15 14.21 -16.36
C GLY A 359 -8.32 15.08 -15.39
N ILE A 360 -8.21 14.69 -14.12
CA ILE A 360 -7.49 15.47 -13.10
C ILE A 360 -6.06 14.96 -13.00
N ARG A 361 -5.07 15.82 -13.26
CA ARG A 361 -3.65 15.46 -13.14
C ARG A 361 -3.33 15.02 -11.71
N SER A 362 -2.95 13.76 -11.52
CA SER A 362 -2.93 13.13 -10.20
C SER A 362 -1.64 12.39 -9.88
N ARG A 363 -1.29 12.28 -8.59
CA ARG A 363 -0.11 11.56 -8.09
C ARG A 363 -0.39 10.89 -6.74
N THR A 364 0.55 10.07 -6.28
CA THR A 364 0.47 9.55 -4.91
C THR A 364 0.73 10.65 -3.88
N LEU A 365 0.11 10.57 -2.70
CA LEU A 365 0.33 11.55 -1.61
C LEU A 365 1.82 11.65 -1.21
N ALA A 366 2.53 10.52 -1.14
CA ALA A 366 3.96 10.50 -0.86
C ALA A 366 4.78 11.27 -1.93
N SER A 367 4.39 11.18 -3.20
CA SER A 367 5.03 11.94 -4.28
C SER A 367 4.79 13.45 -4.14
N TRP A 368 3.60 13.86 -3.67
CA TRP A 368 3.31 15.27 -3.37
C TRP A 368 4.17 15.80 -2.22
N GLU A 369 4.26 15.06 -1.11
CA GLU A 369 5.08 15.43 0.05
C GLU A 369 6.54 15.65 -0.30
N LEU A 370 7.12 14.72 -1.08
CA LEU A 370 8.51 14.84 -1.55
C LEU A 370 8.71 16.13 -2.35
N ARG A 371 7.82 16.41 -3.29
CA ARG A 371 7.95 17.58 -4.17
C ARG A 371 7.75 18.88 -3.40
N TRP A 372 6.83 18.94 -2.44
CA TRP A 372 6.67 20.11 -1.57
C TRP A 372 7.91 20.37 -0.72
N ASN A 373 8.55 19.31 -0.19
CA ASN A 373 9.81 19.43 0.55
C ASN A 373 10.96 19.94 -0.34
N GLU A 374 10.97 19.58 -1.63
CA GLU A 374 11.89 20.13 -2.64
C GLU A 374 11.49 21.54 -3.13
N GLY A 375 10.39 22.10 -2.63
CA GLY A 375 9.87 23.39 -3.04
C GLY A 375 9.17 23.42 -4.41
N ARG A 376 8.89 22.25 -5.01
CA ARG A 376 8.22 22.08 -6.31
C ARG A 376 6.70 21.90 -6.14
N ASP A 377 5.96 22.19 -7.22
CA ASP A 377 4.51 22.01 -7.35
C ASP A 377 3.71 22.48 -6.11
N ARG A 378 4.07 23.66 -5.59
CA ARG A 378 3.40 24.26 -4.43
C ARG A 378 1.92 24.51 -4.74
N LEU A 379 1.10 24.40 -3.70
CA LEU A 379 -0.29 24.84 -3.74
C LEU A 379 -0.35 26.36 -3.59
N ASP A 380 -1.40 26.97 -4.12
CA ASP A 380 -1.69 28.39 -4.02
C ASP A 380 -3.20 28.64 -3.91
N ALA A 381 -3.60 29.91 -3.75
CA ALA A 381 -5.00 30.31 -3.60
C ALA A 381 -5.86 30.15 -4.87
N SER A 382 -5.26 29.75 -6.00
CA SER A 382 -5.95 29.41 -7.24
C SER A 382 -6.02 27.90 -7.47
N THR A 383 -5.65 27.09 -6.48
CA THR A 383 -5.57 25.64 -6.61
C THR A 383 -6.71 24.93 -5.88
N VAL A 384 -7.35 23.99 -6.58
CA VAL A 384 -8.24 22.98 -5.99
C VAL A 384 -7.49 21.64 -5.97
N PHE A 385 -7.28 21.10 -4.78
CA PHE A 385 -6.65 19.81 -4.57
C PHE A 385 -7.74 18.76 -4.27
N VAL A 386 -7.89 17.78 -5.15
CA VAL A 386 -8.83 16.65 -4.98
C VAL A 386 -8.08 15.47 -4.38
N LEU A 387 -8.50 15.02 -3.20
CA LEU A 387 -7.98 13.83 -2.56
C LEU A 387 -8.99 12.70 -2.74
N ASP A 388 -8.65 11.71 -3.56
CA ASP A 388 -9.47 10.52 -3.80
C ASP A 388 -9.04 9.35 -2.91
N GLU A 389 -9.99 8.45 -2.63
CA GLU A 389 -9.88 7.38 -1.63
C GLU A 389 -9.42 7.88 -0.25
N ALA A 390 -9.98 9.03 0.16
CA ALA A 390 -9.65 9.70 1.42
C ALA A 390 -9.88 8.83 2.67
N GLY A 391 -10.79 7.84 2.59
CA GLY A 391 -11.07 6.89 3.65
C GLY A 391 -9.86 6.07 4.09
N MET A 392 -8.87 5.88 3.22
CA MET A 392 -7.67 5.09 3.51
C MET A 392 -6.50 5.93 4.03
N VAL A 393 -6.63 7.26 4.09
CA VAL A 393 -5.53 8.17 4.49
C VAL A 393 -5.43 8.30 6.01
N ALA A 394 -4.22 8.09 6.53
CA ALA A 394 -3.91 8.16 7.95
C ALA A 394 -4.02 9.59 8.53
N SER A 395 -4.29 9.71 9.84
CA SER A 395 -4.44 11.02 10.51
C SER A 395 -3.26 11.96 10.33
N LYS A 396 -2.02 11.47 10.39
CA LYS A 396 -0.82 12.32 10.22
C LYS A 396 -0.72 12.87 8.80
N GLN A 397 -0.91 12.01 7.79
CA GLN A 397 -0.86 12.42 6.39
C GLN A 397 -2.02 13.34 6.06
N MET A 398 -3.25 13.03 6.48
CA MET A 398 -4.41 13.93 6.29
C MET A 398 -4.17 15.31 6.92
N ALA A 399 -3.64 15.36 8.15
CA ALA A 399 -3.34 16.62 8.83
C ALA A 399 -2.31 17.46 8.05
N LEU A 400 -1.31 16.83 7.43
CA LEU A 400 -0.33 17.52 6.58
C LEU A 400 -0.99 18.17 5.36
N PHE A 401 -1.89 17.45 4.67
CA PHE A 401 -2.58 17.98 3.49
C PHE A 401 -3.60 19.08 3.85
N VAL A 402 -4.31 18.93 4.97
CA VAL A 402 -5.16 19.99 5.53
C VAL A 402 -4.33 21.24 5.86
N GLU A 403 -3.16 21.07 6.49
CA GLU A 403 -2.27 22.19 6.81
C GLU A 403 -1.68 22.84 5.56
N ALA A 404 -1.32 22.06 4.54
CA ALA A 404 -0.85 22.57 3.25
C ALA A 404 -1.91 23.44 2.57
N ALA A 405 -3.18 23.00 2.57
CA ALA A 405 -4.30 23.77 2.05
C ALA A 405 -4.49 25.09 2.82
N VAL A 406 -4.46 25.05 4.16
CA VAL A 406 -4.53 26.24 5.02
C VAL A 406 -3.43 27.25 4.68
N LYS A 407 -2.18 26.80 4.58
CA LYS A 407 -1.03 27.68 4.31
C LYS A 407 -1.05 28.30 2.92
N ALA A 408 -1.46 27.52 1.93
CA ALA A 408 -1.52 27.95 0.54
C ALA A 408 -2.77 28.80 0.22
N GLY A 409 -3.80 28.74 1.07
CA GLY A 409 -5.12 29.25 0.76
C GLY A 409 -5.83 28.44 -0.33
N ALA A 410 -5.42 27.19 -0.58
CA ALA A 410 -6.00 26.32 -1.59
C ALA A 410 -7.31 25.68 -1.09
N LYS A 411 -8.15 25.21 -2.01
CA LYS A 411 -9.31 24.37 -1.67
C LYS A 411 -8.91 22.89 -1.62
N LEU A 412 -9.37 22.19 -0.58
CA LEU A 412 -9.21 20.74 -0.44
C LEU A 412 -10.57 20.04 -0.63
N VAL A 413 -10.65 19.09 -1.56
CA VAL A 413 -11.87 18.30 -1.80
C VAL A 413 -11.59 16.85 -1.45
N LEU A 414 -12.27 16.33 -0.45
CA LEU A 414 -12.07 14.96 0.03
C LEU A 414 -13.15 14.05 -0.57
N VAL A 415 -12.73 13.03 -1.30
CA VAL A 415 -13.62 12.06 -1.94
C VAL A 415 -13.27 10.67 -1.43
N GLY A 416 -14.27 9.92 -0.97
CA GLY A 416 -14.03 8.59 -0.43
C GLY A 416 -15.28 7.90 0.07
N ASP A 417 -15.08 6.76 0.71
CA ASP A 417 -16.12 6.02 1.42
C ASP A 417 -15.54 5.63 2.80
N PRO A 418 -16.08 6.16 3.92
CA PRO A 418 -15.54 5.87 5.24
C PRO A 418 -15.79 4.42 5.69
N GLU A 419 -16.66 3.69 4.98
CA GLU A 419 -17.02 2.31 5.29
C GLU A 419 -16.21 1.27 4.51
N GLN A 420 -15.44 1.71 3.50
CA GLN A 420 -14.43 0.86 2.85
C GLN A 420 -13.24 0.58 3.79
N LEU A 421 -12.20 -0.06 3.25
CA LEU A 421 -10.98 -0.42 3.97
C LEU A 421 -10.42 0.76 4.78
N GLN A 422 -10.09 0.48 6.04
CA GLN A 422 -9.57 1.49 6.97
C GLN A 422 -8.09 1.80 6.68
N PRO A 423 -7.59 2.98 7.13
CA PRO A 423 -6.17 3.29 7.03
C PRO A 423 -5.31 2.24 7.73
N ILE A 424 -4.19 1.91 7.09
CA ILE A 424 -3.15 1.03 7.65
C ILE A 424 -2.52 1.65 8.92
N GLU A 425 -2.29 2.97 8.88
CA GLU A 425 -1.72 3.72 9.99
C GLU A 425 -2.84 4.32 10.87
N ALA A 426 -2.43 4.80 12.04
CA ALA A 426 -3.25 5.46 13.05
C ALA A 426 -4.35 6.42 12.53
N GLY A 427 -5.61 6.08 12.83
CA GLY A 427 -6.77 7.00 12.93
C GLY A 427 -7.65 7.13 11.68
N ALA A 428 -8.96 7.33 11.88
CA ALA A 428 -9.96 7.47 10.81
C ALA A 428 -10.21 8.95 10.45
N ALA A 429 -9.19 9.58 9.88
CA ALA A 429 -9.14 11.03 9.66
C ALA A 429 -10.28 11.56 8.78
N PHE A 430 -10.59 10.85 7.71
CA PHE A 430 -11.67 11.23 6.78
C PHE A 430 -13.02 11.28 7.50
N ARG A 431 -13.38 10.22 8.26
CA ARG A 431 -14.61 10.18 9.08
C ARG A 431 -14.68 11.36 10.05
N ALA A 432 -13.58 11.65 10.74
CA ALA A 432 -13.52 12.77 11.69
C ALA A 432 -13.74 14.15 11.03
N ILE A 433 -13.35 14.33 9.77
CA ILE A 433 -13.56 15.57 9.02
C ILE A 433 -15.01 15.69 8.55
N ILE A 434 -15.54 14.66 7.86
CA ILE A 434 -16.89 14.72 7.27
C ILE A 434 -17.99 14.89 8.31
N GLU A 435 -17.83 14.32 9.51
CA GLU A 435 -18.78 14.49 10.62
C GLU A 435 -18.86 15.95 11.13
N ARG A 436 -17.85 16.78 10.83
CA ARG A 436 -17.75 18.17 11.32
C ARG A 436 -18.09 19.21 10.26
N ILE A 437 -17.66 18.99 9.02
CA ILE A 437 -17.88 19.95 7.93
C ILE A 437 -19.13 19.61 7.09
N GLY A 438 -19.76 18.46 7.33
CA GLY A 438 -20.79 17.91 6.46
C GLY A 438 -20.20 17.26 5.21
N TYR A 439 -21.07 16.69 4.38
CA TYR A 439 -20.68 16.09 3.11
C TYR A 439 -21.89 15.98 2.18
N ALA A 440 -21.64 15.89 0.88
CA ALA A 440 -22.62 15.36 -0.07
C ALA A 440 -22.51 13.83 -0.13
N GLU A 441 -23.64 13.13 -0.09
CA GLU A 441 -23.68 11.68 -0.20
C GLU A 441 -24.14 11.23 -1.59
N LEU A 442 -23.42 10.28 -2.18
CA LEU A 442 -23.84 9.53 -3.37
C LEU A 442 -24.20 8.11 -2.91
N GLU A 443 -25.48 7.91 -2.60
CA GLU A 443 -26.01 6.64 -2.08
C GLU A 443 -26.28 5.63 -3.20
N THR A 444 -26.67 6.11 -4.39
CA THR A 444 -27.15 5.20 -5.45
C THR A 444 -26.01 4.41 -6.08
N ILE A 445 -26.08 3.08 -5.95
CA ILE A 445 -25.11 2.16 -6.54
C ILE A 445 -25.57 1.78 -7.95
N TYR A 446 -25.02 2.43 -8.98
CA TYR A 446 -25.34 2.15 -10.39
C TYR A 446 -24.72 0.85 -10.90
N ARG A 447 -23.67 0.36 -10.23
CA ARG A 447 -22.96 -0.87 -10.62
C ARG A 447 -23.83 -2.13 -10.43
N GLN A 448 -24.69 -2.14 -9.41
CA GLN A 448 -25.61 -3.25 -9.13
C GLN A 448 -26.90 -3.04 -9.92
N ARG A 449 -27.38 -4.08 -10.63
CA ARG A 449 -28.60 -4.01 -11.45
C ARG A 449 -29.87 -4.42 -10.71
N GLU A 450 -29.74 -5.35 -9.77
CA GLU A 450 -30.86 -5.92 -9.01
C GLU A 450 -31.08 -5.17 -7.69
N ASP A 451 -32.34 -4.86 -7.36
CA ASP A 451 -32.69 -4.04 -6.20
C ASP A 451 -32.26 -4.64 -4.87
N TRP A 452 -32.39 -5.97 -4.72
CA TRP A 452 -31.98 -6.65 -3.50
C TRP A 452 -30.45 -6.60 -3.28
N MET A 453 -29.65 -6.60 -4.36
CA MET A 453 -28.19 -6.45 -4.26
C MET A 453 -27.81 -5.04 -3.82
N ARG A 454 -28.54 -4.02 -4.32
CA ARG A 454 -28.38 -2.64 -3.84
C ARG A 454 -28.72 -2.53 -2.36
N ALA A 455 -29.86 -3.07 -1.94
CA ALA A 455 -30.29 -3.07 -0.54
C ALA A 455 -29.26 -3.77 0.37
N ALA A 456 -28.79 -4.96 0.00
CA ALA A 456 -27.78 -5.70 0.76
C ALA A 456 -26.45 -4.94 0.84
N SER A 457 -26.04 -4.25 -0.23
CA SER A 457 -24.82 -3.42 -0.22
C SER A 457 -24.96 -2.21 0.71
N LEU A 458 -26.14 -1.59 0.77
CA LEU A 458 -26.45 -0.52 1.73
C LEU A 458 -26.47 -1.03 3.18
N ASP A 459 -26.98 -2.24 3.41
CA ASP A 459 -26.96 -2.88 4.73
C ASP A 459 -25.52 -3.16 5.18
N LEU A 460 -24.64 -3.66 4.29
CA LEU A 460 -23.21 -3.82 4.58
C LEU A 460 -22.56 -2.48 4.94
N ALA A 461 -22.80 -1.43 4.14
CA ALA A 461 -22.27 -0.10 4.40
C ALA A 461 -22.73 0.47 5.75
N ARG A 462 -23.98 0.20 6.15
CA ARG A 462 -24.56 0.68 7.42
C ARG A 462 -24.23 -0.24 8.61
N GLY A 463 -23.40 -1.26 8.42
CA GLY A 463 -22.98 -2.19 9.47
C GLY A 463 -24.06 -3.23 9.85
N ARG A 464 -25.16 -3.31 9.09
CA ARG A 464 -26.23 -4.32 9.23
C ARG A 464 -25.84 -5.62 8.54
N ILE A 465 -24.77 -6.24 9.05
CA ILE A 465 -24.12 -7.39 8.41
C ILE A 465 -25.05 -8.61 8.39
N ALA A 466 -25.83 -8.82 9.46
CA ALA A 466 -26.73 -9.96 9.56
C ALA A 466 -27.83 -9.89 8.49
N GLU A 467 -28.41 -8.71 8.30
CA GLU A 467 -29.44 -8.42 7.30
C GLU A 467 -28.89 -8.61 5.88
N ALA A 468 -27.71 -8.06 5.59
CA ALA A 468 -27.07 -8.22 4.29
C ALA A 468 -26.76 -9.69 3.97
N VAL A 469 -26.12 -10.42 4.89
CA VAL A 469 -25.79 -11.84 4.71
C VAL A 469 -27.06 -12.68 4.58
N SER A 470 -28.13 -12.34 5.32
CA SER A 470 -29.44 -12.97 5.20
C SER A 470 -30.04 -12.74 3.82
N ALA A 471 -29.98 -11.52 3.27
CA ALA A 471 -30.47 -11.22 1.93
C ALA A 471 -29.74 -12.05 0.86
N TYR A 472 -28.41 -12.14 0.90
CA TYR A 472 -27.67 -13.02 0.00
C TYR A 472 -28.01 -14.50 0.22
N ARG A 473 -28.22 -14.95 1.46
CA ARG A 473 -28.61 -16.33 1.76
C ARG A 473 -30.00 -16.68 1.21
N GLN A 474 -30.97 -15.79 1.35
CA GLN A 474 -32.33 -15.97 0.79
C GLN A 474 -32.32 -16.12 -0.73
N GLN A 475 -31.35 -15.49 -1.40
CA GLN A 475 -31.11 -15.62 -2.84
C GLN A 475 -30.24 -16.83 -3.21
N GLY A 476 -29.91 -17.70 -2.25
CA GLY A 476 -29.04 -18.86 -2.47
C GLY A 476 -27.59 -18.50 -2.80
N ARG A 477 -27.15 -17.27 -2.48
CA ARG A 477 -25.82 -16.74 -2.82
C ARG A 477 -24.79 -16.88 -1.70
N VAL A 478 -25.19 -17.34 -0.51
CA VAL A 478 -24.30 -17.68 0.60
C VAL A 478 -24.46 -19.16 0.92
N LEU A 479 -23.39 -19.91 0.67
CA LEU A 479 -23.31 -21.34 0.94
C LEU A 479 -22.30 -21.57 2.07
N GLY A 480 -22.71 -22.33 3.08
CA GLY A 480 -21.84 -22.73 4.19
C GLY A 480 -21.29 -24.13 3.99
N SER A 481 -20.07 -24.37 4.47
CA SER A 481 -19.48 -25.71 4.58
C SER A 481 -18.78 -25.84 5.93
N VAL A 482 -18.64 -27.07 6.42
CA VAL A 482 -17.97 -27.33 7.70
C VAL A 482 -16.47 -27.15 7.54
N LEU A 483 -15.92 -27.68 6.46
CA LEU A 483 -14.49 -27.60 6.17
C LEU A 483 -14.19 -26.56 5.08
N LYS A 484 -13.06 -25.87 5.24
CA LYS A 484 -12.56 -24.94 4.22
C LYS A 484 -12.33 -25.62 2.86
N ALA A 485 -11.85 -26.86 2.86
CA ALA A 485 -11.61 -27.62 1.63
C ALA A 485 -12.91 -27.85 0.84
N GLU A 486 -14.01 -28.15 1.53
CA GLU A 486 -15.34 -28.31 0.93
C GLU A 486 -15.85 -27.00 0.33
N ALA A 487 -15.69 -25.89 1.07
CA ALA A 487 -16.09 -24.57 0.57
C ALA A 487 -15.32 -24.16 -0.69
N VAL A 488 -14.01 -24.47 -0.74
CA VAL A 488 -13.17 -24.22 -1.93
C VAL A 488 -13.61 -25.07 -3.11
N ALA A 489 -13.85 -26.37 -2.90
CA ALA A 489 -14.31 -27.27 -3.95
C ALA A 489 -15.69 -26.86 -4.49
N GLY A 490 -16.63 -26.53 -3.61
CA GLY A 490 -17.96 -26.04 -3.97
C GLY A 490 -17.91 -24.73 -4.74
N LEU A 491 -17.08 -23.78 -4.30
CA LEU A 491 -16.89 -22.51 -5.01
C LEU A 491 -16.36 -22.70 -6.43
N ILE A 492 -15.37 -23.58 -6.62
CA ILE A 492 -14.79 -23.86 -7.94
C ILE A 492 -15.81 -24.57 -8.84
N ALA A 493 -16.57 -25.53 -8.31
CA ALA A 493 -17.64 -26.19 -9.06
C ALA A 493 -18.74 -25.21 -9.49
N ASP A 494 -19.13 -24.29 -8.60
CA ASP A 494 -20.08 -23.23 -8.92
C ASP A 494 -19.54 -22.24 -9.95
N TRP A 495 -18.28 -21.85 -9.83
CA TRP A 495 -17.61 -20.98 -10.78
C TRP A 495 -17.52 -21.62 -12.16
N ASP A 496 -17.14 -22.90 -12.24
CA ASP A 496 -17.00 -23.64 -13.50
C ASP A 496 -18.35 -23.78 -14.22
N ARG A 497 -19.40 -24.18 -13.48
CA ARG A 497 -20.77 -24.24 -14.00
C ARG A 497 -21.25 -22.89 -14.57
N ASP A 498 -20.86 -21.79 -13.93
CA ASP A 498 -21.22 -20.43 -14.35
C ASP A 498 -20.20 -19.81 -15.33
N TYR A 499 -19.14 -20.52 -15.72
CA TYR A 499 -18.08 -19.92 -16.53
C TYR A 499 -18.57 -19.64 -17.96
N ASP A 500 -18.46 -18.38 -18.35
CA ASP A 500 -18.81 -17.86 -19.67
C ASP A 500 -17.63 -17.03 -20.19
N PRO A 501 -16.93 -17.46 -21.26
CA PRO A 501 -15.75 -16.77 -21.77
C PRO A 501 -16.05 -15.39 -22.37
N ALA A 502 -17.33 -15.06 -22.61
CA ALA A 502 -17.78 -13.76 -23.09
C ALA A 502 -18.05 -12.77 -21.95
N LYS A 503 -18.09 -13.22 -20.69
CA LYS A 503 -18.32 -12.38 -19.51
C LYS A 503 -17.07 -12.31 -18.65
N SER A 504 -16.89 -11.18 -17.98
CA SER A 504 -15.82 -11.01 -17.00
C SER A 504 -16.20 -11.73 -15.69
N SER A 505 -15.29 -12.57 -15.20
CA SER A 505 -15.48 -13.28 -13.92
C SER A 505 -14.24 -13.19 -13.06
N LEU A 506 -14.44 -13.09 -11.75
CA LEU A 506 -13.36 -13.03 -10.78
C LEU A 506 -13.69 -13.79 -9.49
N ILE A 507 -12.72 -14.53 -8.97
CA ILE A 507 -12.80 -15.17 -7.67
C ILE A 507 -12.04 -14.30 -6.66
N LEU A 508 -12.65 -14.01 -5.51
CA LEU A 508 -12.05 -13.20 -4.45
C LEU A 508 -11.78 -14.05 -3.22
N ALA A 509 -10.62 -13.83 -2.59
CA ALA A 509 -10.31 -14.38 -1.28
C ALA A 509 -9.53 -13.35 -0.46
N HIS A 510 -9.51 -13.49 0.87
CA HIS A 510 -8.68 -12.62 1.69
C HIS A 510 -7.19 -13.00 1.60
N LEU A 511 -6.87 -14.29 1.75
CA LEU A 511 -5.49 -14.75 1.84
C LEU A 511 -4.92 -15.18 0.49
N ARG A 512 -3.66 -14.84 0.21
CA ARG A 512 -2.99 -15.19 -1.06
C ARG A 512 -2.76 -16.66 -1.29
N ARG A 513 -2.55 -17.43 -0.22
CA ARG A 513 -2.48 -18.90 -0.32
C ARG A 513 -3.76 -19.47 -0.91
N ASP A 514 -4.90 -18.85 -0.60
CA ASP A 514 -6.20 -19.26 -1.10
C ASP A 514 -6.36 -18.80 -2.55
N VAL A 515 -5.97 -17.56 -2.87
CA VAL A 515 -5.94 -17.06 -4.26
C VAL A 515 -5.12 -17.96 -5.18
N ARG A 516 -3.93 -18.39 -4.76
CA ARG A 516 -3.07 -19.30 -5.55
C ARG A 516 -3.75 -20.63 -5.79
N MET A 517 -4.31 -21.23 -4.74
CA MET A 517 -5.06 -22.48 -4.83
C MET A 517 -6.26 -22.36 -5.78
N LEU A 518 -7.04 -21.28 -5.65
CA LEU A 518 -8.22 -21.02 -6.48
C LEU A 518 -7.85 -20.81 -7.95
N ASN A 519 -6.75 -20.11 -8.25
CA ASN A 519 -6.27 -19.94 -9.62
C ASN A 519 -5.89 -21.27 -10.28
N MET A 520 -5.18 -22.15 -9.56
CA MET A 520 -4.81 -23.47 -10.08
C MET A 520 -6.06 -24.31 -10.37
N MET A 521 -6.96 -24.42 -9.40
CA MET A 521 -8.19 -25.22 -9.54
C MET A 521 -9.13 -24.67 -10.62
N ALA A 522 -9.23 -23.34 -10.77
CA ALA A 522 -10.02 -22.73 -11.83
C ALA A 522 -9.47 -23.05 -13.22
N ARG A 523 -8.14 -22.97 -13.40
CA ARG A 523 -7.53 -23.34 -14.69
C ARG A 523 -7.67 -24.82 -14.99
N GLU A 524 -7.48 -25.71 -14.01
CA GLU A 524 -7.67 -27.16 -14.18
C GLU A 524 -9.05 -27.47 -14.77
N LYS A 525 -10.12 -26.82 -14.30
CA LYS A 525 -11.47 -26.99 -14.87
C LYS A 525 -11.58 -26.54 -16.33
N LEU A 526 -10.90 -25.47 -16.71
CA LEU A 526 -10.91 -25.01 -18.11
C LEU A 526 -10.14 -25.97 -19.03
N VAL A 527 -9.08 -26.60 -18.53
CA VAL A 527 -8.33 -27.65 -19.24
C VAL A 527 -9.20 -28.89 -19.41
N GLU A 528 -9.86 -29.36 -18.35
CA GLU A 528 -10.79 -30.51 -18.40
C GLU A 528 -11.92 -30.29 -19.43
N ARG A 529 -12.39 -29.05 -19.60
CA ARG A 529 -13.42 -28.67 -20.59
C ARG A 529 -12.88 -28.47 -22.01
N GLY A 530 -11.56 -28.49 -22.21
CA GLY A 530 -10.93 -28.18 -23.49
C GLY A 530 -11.11 -26.73 -23.94
N LEU A 531 -11.42 -25.81 -23.01
CA LEU A 531 -11.53 -24.37 -23.31
C LEU A 531 -10.16 -23.69 -23.37
N VAL A 532 -9.20 -24.25 -22.65
CA VAL A 532 -7.77 -23.96 -22.75
C VAL A 532 -7.04 -25.30 -22.80
N GLY A 533 -5.95 -25.41 -23.55
CA GLY A 533 -5.09 -26.58 -23.56
C GLY A 533 -4.15 -26.62 -22.35
N GLU A 534 -3.30 -27.65 -22.32
CA GLU A 534 -2.23 -27.79 -21.31
C GLU A 534 -1.36 -26.52 -21.23
N GLY A 535 -1.18 -25.83 -22.35
CA GLY A 535 -0.48 -24.56 -22.45
C GLY A 535 1.04 -24.69 -22.44
N HIS A 536 1.72 -23.61 -22.81
CA HIS A 536 3.17 -23.55 -22.82
C HIS A 536 3.71 -23.15 -21.45
N ALA A 537 4.78 -23.82 -21.03
CA ALA A 537 5.50 -23.46 -19.83
C ALA A 537 6.09 -22.05 -19.95
N PHE A 538 5.78 -21.22 -18.96
CA PHE A 538 6.28 -19.87 -18.82
C PHE A 538 6.83 -19.68 -17.41
N ARG A 539 8.11 -19.29 -17.31
CA ARG A 539 8.76 -19.04 -16.02
C ARG A 539 8.35 -17.67 -15.48
N THR A 540 7.44 -17.66 -14.52
CA THR A 540 7.08 -16.44 -13.78
C THR A 540 8.00 -16.24 -12.58
N GLU A 541 7.90 -15.09 -11.91
CA GLU A 541 8.66 -14.82 -10.70
C GLU A 541 8.26 -15.73 -9.52
N ASP A 542 7.00 -16.22 -9.50
CA ASP A 542 6.46 -17.11 -8.46
C ASP A 542 6.42 -18.59 -8.92
N GLY A 543 7.33 -18.96 -9.83
CA GLY A 543 7.51 -20.32 -10.33
C GLY A 543 7.06 -20.51 -11.78
N VAL A 544 7.17 -21.74 -12.30
CA VAL A 544 6.66 -22.05 -13.63
C VAL A 544 5.13 -22.07 -13.59
N ARG A 545 4.51 -21.49 -14.61
CA ARG A 545 3.08 -21.59 -14.91
C ARG A 545 2.92 -22.04 -16.34
N HIS A 546 1.79 -22.66 -16.64
CA HIS A 546 1.42 -22.95 -18.01
C HIS A 546 0.36 -21.95 -18.44
N PHE A 547 0.55 -21.36 -19.62
CA PHE A 547 -0.42 -20.45 -20.22
C PHE A 547 -0.84 -20.95 -21.59
N ASP A 548 -2.11 -20.79 -21.93
CA ASP A 548 -2.62 -21.03 -23.26
C ASP A 548 -3.51 -19.87 -23.75
N ALA A 549 -3.80 -19.85 -25.04
CA ALA A 549 -4.80 -18.96 -25.61
C ALA A 549 -6.13 -19.11 -24.86
N GLY A 550 -6.71 -18.00 -24.43
CA GLY A 550 -7.92 -17.98 -23.61
C GLY A 550 -7.68 -17.82 -22.11
N ASP A 551 -6.45 -18.05 -21.61
CA ASP A 551 -6.16 -17.89 -20.18
C ASP A 551 -6.38 -16.45 -19.70
N GLN A 552 -6.94 -16.31 -18.48
CA GLN A 552 -6.98 -15.03 -17.78
C GLN A 552 -5.71 -14.88 -16.94
N ILE A 553 -5.04 -13.75 -17.07
CA ILE A 553 -3.77 -13.46 -16.41
C ILE A 553 -3.83 -12.15 -15.64
N VAL A 554 -2.95 -12.02 -14.65
CA VAL A 554 -2.77 -10.79 -13.87
C VAL A 554 -1.32 -10.34 -13.93
N PHE A 555 -1.13 -9.07 -14.24
CA PHE A 555 0.17 -8.40 -14.16
C PHE A 555 0.46 -8.06 -12.69
N LEU A 556 1.62 -8.46 -12.19
CA LEU A 556 2.01 -8.29 -10.78
C LEU A 556 2.97 -7.12 -10.57
N LYS A 557 3.44 -6.48 -11.65
CA LYS A 557 4.41 -5.39 -11.60
C LYS A 557 4.09 -4.30 -12.63
N ASN A 558 4.36 -3.05 -12.27
CA ASN A 558 4.29 -1.94 -13.21
C ASN A 558 5.45 -2.01 -14.22
N ASP A 559 5.16 -1.80 -15.49
CA ASP A 559 6.16 -1.67 -16.53
C ASP A 559 5.74 -0.57 -17.50
N GLY A 560 6.58 0.47 -17.61
CA GLY A 560 6.29 1.64 -18.43
C GLY A 560 6.38 1.35 -19.94
N ALA A 561 7.26 0.43 -20.36
CA ALA A 561 7.47 0.11 -21.76
C ALA A 561 6.32 -0.75 -22.31
N LEU A 562 5.89 -1.75 -21.53
CA LEU A 562 4.70 -2.54 -21.83
C LEU A 562 3.41 -1.76 -21.56
N GLY A 563 3.48 -0.70 -20.74
CA GLY A 563 2.35 0.09 -20.26
C GLY A 563 1.40 -0.71 -19.35
N VAL A 564 1.89 -1.77 -18.72
CA VAL A 564 1.11 -2.64 -17.83
C VAL A 564 1.32 -2.25 -16.38
N LYS A 565 0.34 -2.53 -15.53
CA LYS A 565 0.36 -2.15 -14.12
C LYS A 565 0.03 -3.33 -13.23
N ASN A 566 0.54 -3.29 -12.03
CA ASN A 566 0.25 -4.27 -11.01
C ASN A 566 -1.27 -4.32 -10.71
N GLY A 567 -1.84 -5.52 -10.76
CA GLY A 567 -3.26 -5.80 -10.59
C GLY A 567 -4.07 -5.67 -11.88
N MET A 568 -3.45 -5.29 -13.00
CA MET A 568 -4.12 -5.26 -14.30
C MET A 568 -4.41 -6.70 -14.75
N ILE A 569 -5.65 -6.96 -15.18
CA ILE A 569 -6.07 -8.26 -15.72
C ILE A 569 -5.94 -8.21 -17.25
N GLY A 570 -5.51 -9.32 -17.83
CA GLY A 570 -5.45 -9.52 -19.28
C GLY A 570 -6.02 -10.88 -19.67
N LYS A 571 -6.40 -10.99 -20.94
CA LYS A 571 -6.80 -12.26 -21.57
C LYS A 571 -5.77 -12.64 -22.62
N VAL A 572 -5.22 -13.84 -22.50
CA VAL A 572 -4.21 -14.36 -23.43
C VAL A 572 -4.86 -14.61 -24.78
N ILE A 573 -4.27 -14.07 -25.84
CA ILE A 573 -4.70 -14.25 -27.23
C ILE A 573 -3.85 -15.33 -27.89
N GLU A 574 -2.54 -15.26 -27.68
CA GLU A 574 -1.56 -16.12 -28.33
C GLU A 574 -0.48 -16.45 -27.31
N VAL A 575 -0.04 -17.71 -27.33
CA VAL A 575 1.12 -18.15 -26.57
C VAL A 575 2.08 -18.83 -27.53
N ALA A 576 3.35 -18.47 -27.39
CA ALA A 576 4.47 -19.15 -28.01
C ALA A 576 5.51 -19.44 -26.92
N PRO A 577 6.51 -20.30 -27.18
CA PRO A 577 7.61 -20.50 -26.24
C PRO A 577 8.22 -19.17 -25.81
N ASN A 578 8.19 -18.89 -24.50
CA ASN A 578 8.70 -17.66 -23.87
C ASN A 578 8.00 -16.35 -24.27
N ARG A 579 6.86 -16.39 -24.96
CA ARG A 579 6.14 -15.19 -25.41
C ARG A 579 4.64 -15.35 -25.19
N ILE A 580 4.02 -14.34 -24.60
CA ILE A 580 2.57 -14.26 -24.42
C ILE A 580 2.08 -12.97 -25.05
N VAL A 581 1.05 -13.05 -25.89
CA VAL A 581 0.31 -11.88 -26.36
C VAL A 581 -1.00 -11.82 -25.59
N ALA A 582 -1.23 -10.72 -24.89
CA ALA A 582 -2.42 -10.53 -24.07
C ALA A 582 -3.20 -9.30 -24.49
N ALA A 583 -4.52 -9.42 -24.54
CA ALA A 583 -5.42 -8.27 -24.54
C ALA A 583 -5.55 -7.73 -23.13
N ILE A 584 -5.37 -6.43 -22.98
CA ILE A 584 -5.64 -5.68 -21.74
C ILE A 584 -6.59 -4.52 -22.02
N GLY A 585 -7.33 -4.11 -20.98
CA GLY A 585 -8.33 -3.05 -21.09
C GLY A 585 -9.64 -3.55 -21.73
N GLU A 586 -10.64 -2.68 -21.71
CA GLU A 586 -11.99 -2.96 -22.23
C GLU A 586 -12.42 -1.86 -23.21
N GLY A 587 -13.38 -2.19 -24.09
CA GLY A 587 -13.93 -1.26 -25.08
C GLY A 587 -12.86 -0.61 -25.96
N ASP A 588 -12.94 0.71 -26.11
CA ASP A 588 -12.04 1.53 -26.95
C ASP A 588 -10.60 1.60 -26.43
N HIS A 589 -10.36 1.13 -25.20
CA HIS A 589 -9.02 1.09 -24.59
C HIS A 589 -8.40 -0.31 -24.64
N ARG A 590 -9.05 -1.27 -25.31
CA ARG A 590 -8.51 -2.60 -25.49
C ARG A 590 -7.28 -2.54 -26.38
N ARG A 591 -6.14 -2.97 -25.85
CA ARG A 591 -4.89 -3.06 -26.61
C ARG A 591 -4.19 -4.38 -26.36
N GLN A 592 -3.31 -4.75 -27.29
CA GLN A 592 -2.46 -5.92 -27.13
C GLN A 592 -1.13 -5.53 -26.48
N VAL A 593 -0.65 -6.41 -25.61
CA VAL A 593 0.68 -6.34 -25.01
C VAL A 593 1.38 -7.65 -25.30
N THR A 594 2.60 -7.55 -25.84
CA THR A 594 3.48 -8.69 -26.00
C THR A 594 4.40 -8.76 -24.79
N VAL A 595 4.30 -9.86 -24.05
CA VAL A 595 5.10 -10.18 -22.87
C VAL A 595 6.16 -11.19 -23.31
N ASP A 596 7.41 -10.77 -23.27
CA ASP A 596 8.56 -11.65 -23.43
C ASP A 596 9.02 -12.13 -22.04
N GLN A 597 9.18 -13.43 -21.86
CA GLN A 597 9.59 -14.04 -20.58
C GLN A 597 10.94 -13.54 -20.08
N GLN A 598 11.85 -13.12 -20.96
CA GLN A 598 13.15 -12.60 -20.55
C GLN A 598 13.03 -11.18 -19.99
N LEU A 599 12.08 -10.40 -20.51
CA LEU A 599 11.89 -9.00 -20.15
C LEU A 599 10.89 -8.81 -19.00
N TYR A 600 9.86 -9.66 -18.92
CA TYR A 600 8.79 -9.51 -17.94
C TYR A 600 8.27 -10.87 -17.46
N ARG A 601 8.50 -11.17 -16.17
CA ARG A 601 8.11 -12.42 -15.50
C ARG A 601 7.07 -12.26 -14.40
N ASN A 602 6.65 -11.03 -14.13
CA ASN A 602 5.69 -10.72 -13.07
C ASN A 602 4.25 -10.95 -13.56
N LEU A 603 3.95 -12.19 -13.94
CA LEU A 603 2.66 -12.64 -14.45
C LEU A 603 2.19 -13.86 -13.65
N ASP A 604 0.90 -13.97 -13.39
CA ASP A 604 0.29 -15.20 -12.87
C ASP A 604 -1.11 -15.37 -13.46
N HIS A 605 -1.79 -16.48 -13.18
CA HIS A 605 -3.21 -16.62 -13.51
C HIS A 605 -4.05 -15.58 -12.76
N GLY A 606 -5.06 -15.07 -13.46
CA GLY A 606 -5.88 -13.95 -13.02
C GLY A 606 -7.33 -14.32 -12.70
N TYR A 607 -7.68 -15.61 -12.63
CA TYR A 607 -9.05 -16.06 -12.30
C TYR A 607 -9.46 -15.70 -10.88
N ALA A 608 -8.49 -15.73 -9.96
CA ALA A 608 -8.65 -15.34 -8.56
C ALA A 608 -7.71 -14.19 -8.17
N THR A 609 -8.16 -13.32 -7.28
CA THR A 609 -7.34 -12.24 -6.69
C THR A 609 -7.75 -11.97 -5.24
N THR A 610 -6.94 -11.17 -4.54
CA THR A 610 -7.28 -10.74 -3.18
C THR A 610 -8.33 -9.63 -3.20
N ILE A 611 -9.25 -9.59 -2.22
CA ILE A 611 -10.28 -8.53 -2.08
C ILE A 611 -9.67 -7.12 -2.23
N HIS A 612 -8.58 -6.85 -1.50
CA HIS A 612 -7.81 -5.60 -1.60
C HIS A 612 -7.36 -5.20 -3.03
N LYS A 613 -6.96 -6.17 -3.86
CA LYS A 613 -6.52 -5.91 -5.24
C LYS A 613 -7.70 -5.70 -6.18
N ALA A 614 -8.83 -6.33 -5.87
CA ALA A 614 -10.07 -6.17 -6.61
C ALA A 614 -10.78 -4.84 -6.29
N GLN A 615 -10.34 -4.08 -5.29
CA GLN A 615 -10.91 -2.76 -5.02
C GLN A 615 -10.87 -1.88 -6.29
N GLY A 616 -12.04 -1.33 -6.63
CA GLY A 616 -12.28 -0.55 -7.85
C GLY A 616 -12.50 -1.37 -9.12
N ALA A 617 -12.25 -2.69 -9.12
CA ALA A 617 -12.58 -3.55 -10.26
C ALA A 617 -14.10 -3.72 -10.40
N THR A 618 -14.57 -3.82 -11.64
CA THR A 618 -15.96 -4.17 -11.98
C THR A 618 -15.91 -5.38 -12.88
N VAL A 619 -16.68 -6.41 -12.55
CA VAL A 619 -16.82 -7.61 -13.38
C VAL A 619 -18.28 -8.06 -13.38
N ASP A 620 -18.68 -8.83 -14.36
CA ASP A 620 -20.05 -9.34 -14.50
C ASP A 620 -20.38 -10.38 -13.42
N ARG A 621 -19.39 -11.17 -13.01
CA ARG A 621 -19.55 -12.26 -12.03
C ARG A 621 -18.42 -12.29 -11.00
N VAL A 622 -18.79 -12.34 -9.72
CA VAL A 622 -17.86 -12.55 -8.61
C VAL A 622 -18.24 -13.80 -7.82
N LYS A 623 -17.23 -14.56 -7.41
CA LYS A 623 -17.32 -15.59 -6.37
C LYS A 623 -16.40 -15.21 -5.23
N VAL A 624 -16.82 -15.35 -3.98
CA VAL A 624 -16.01 -14.95 -2.81
C VAL A 624 -15.80 -16.15 -1.89
N LEU A 625 -14.54 -16.46 -1.56
CA LEU A 625 -14.19 -17.38 -0.49
C LEU A 625 -14.17 -16.61 0.83
N ALA A 626 -15.27 -16.70 1.58
CA ALA A 626 -15.35 -16.19 2.94
C ALA A 626 -14.54 -17.07 3.91
N SER A 627 -13.88 -16.46 4.89
CA SER A 627 -13.07 -17.11 5.92
C SER A 627 -13.14 -16.32 7.23
N LEU A 628 -12.65 -16.91 8.34
CA LEU A 628 -12.63 -16.26 9.66
C LEU A 628 -11.80 -14.96 9.74
N SER A 629 -11.09 -14.63 8.66
CA SER A 629 -10.27 -13.43 8.58
C SER A 629 -10.98 -12.25 7.89
N LEU A 630 -12.21 -12.44 7.39
CA LEU A 630 -13.00 -11.33 6.86
C LEU A 630 -13.65 -10.59 8.03
N ASP A 631 -13.42 -9.29 8.08
CA ASP A 631 -14.18 -8.38 8.94
C ASP A 631 -15.30 -7.69 8.15
N ARG A 632 -16.03 -6.80 8.80
CA ARG A 632 -17.14 -6.06 8.16
C ARG A 632 -16.68 -5.24 6.95
N HIS A 633 -15.47 -4.66 6.99
CA HIS A 633 -14.97 -3.77 5.95
C HIS A 633 -14.53 -4.58 4.73
N LEU A 634 -13.86 -5.71 4.96
CA LEU A 634 -13.51 -6.69 3.93
C LEU A 634 -14.72 -7.37 3.32
N THR A 635 -15.83 -7.49 4.06
CA THR A 635 -17.08 -8.06 3.54
C THR A 635 -17.85 -7.06 2.69
N TYR A 636 -17.75 -5.76 3.01
CA TYR A 636 -18.39 -4.69 2.25
C TYR A 636 -17.71 -4.43 0.89
N VAL A 637 -16.38 -4.50 0.84
CA VAL A 637 -15.58 -4.35 -0.38
C VAL A 637 -15.63 -5.59 -1.26
#